data_AF-A0A4V1IP84-F1
#
_entry.id   AF-A0A4V1IP84-F1
#
_cell.length_a   1.000
_cell.length_b   1.000
_cell.length_c   1.000
_cell.angle_alpha   90.00
_cell.angle_beta   90.00
_cell.angle_gamma   90.00
#
_symmetry.space_group_name_H-M   'P 1'
#
loop_
_entity.id
_entity.type
_entity.pdbx_description
1 polymer ?
#
loop_
_entity_poly.entity_id
_entity_poly.type
_entity_poly.pdbx_seq_one_letter_code
_entity_poly.pdbx_strand_id
1 'polypeptide(L)'
;MASMLTLTSQDISLHASASSKAQALQLVAESMVDGNLVKAGYFDALMAREKQISTYLGQGIAIPHGTADSKSEVLNTGIRVVQFPQGVDWGDGQIAYIVVGIAAKSEEHLTILQRLTHVIGDEQTAAELKDTNDPSLIAAVLNGQQPSQKLQFDRNFVALQQPLSSLNSAASLAMTKLLDADVISWEFAHQLPELQPRYLAEGVWLVGGSVGVKRSAIAAVQLAEPTILKQQPFKFLVMFAAVDRQHEQVIQRLMQLHFKGALSQLVNAVNPQEVVRLISSDVIEGKNITVTVLNADGLHARPAAQLVKSLENLDCQIVVEPADHSVLPVNARSLTQLLSLGVVHGQKLVFTAQGSQAVKALEVVEQGFLDGLGEPTVPVVDSTNKPQEEQHLEKTVLTSGIIQGVGAAQGIAVAPMQLHFNTLGSSVVDDAQHYSPTEEIPRLQYAIDAARQQLGKQVERLTQEDLVAILSMHRDMLEDPELSDQAEQLMKLGHKAEWSWQQSFTKLADIQAALPNPLLAQRAADIRDVGERVLQLLTKHDEASSSAEKPHIWVTDELLPSTLAEMDTTLVKGIATAYGGANSHAAILARSLGIPLVVGLGESLLTLETPWMAILDGDKGLLEIAPEALRIQQAKQTAERQKQLEARALASCQQPAITQDQHKIEVAGNIANLAEAEKTVEMGGEAVGLLRTEFVFMHYATEPSEAQQQQYYQQIIKALAGRPLVARCLDVGGDKPLPFLPQPKEENPFLGVRGIRLTLQHPHVLETQLSALMAAAGDKPLRIMFPMVTDLAEWHEIKAIAKRIQAKYSCADLQLGIMIEVPAAALLAERFASEVDFFSIGTNDLSQYTLAMDRGHPKLSARVDPLHPAVLQLIKHTVDGAKQGQAWVGVCGEMAADTAGLALLLGLGVDEVSVSSKAIPRTKLYLRHMSFKDCQQLAERALSLSDADQVRGLAGDYVETITAVLSGEKK
;
A
#
# COMPACT_ATOMS: atom_id res chain seq x y z
N MET A 1 3.66 -32.70 26.51
CA MET A 1 4.65 -33.49 25.76
C MET A 1 3.96 -34.64 25.05
N ALA A 2 3.58 -34.44 23.79
CA ALA A 2 3.34 -35.53 22.86
C ALA A 2 4.63 -35.71 22.06
N SER A 3 5.20 -36.91 22.01
CA SER A 3 6.44 -37.15 21.27
C SER A 3 6.21 -36.84 19.80
N MET A 4 7.01 -35.94 19.24
CA MET A 4 7.04 -35.65 17.82
C MET A 4 7.30 -36.94 17.04
N LEU A 5 6.42 -37.28 16.09
CA LEU A 5 6.63 -38.38 15.16
C LEU A 5 7.69 -37.95 14.12
N THR A 6 8.95 -38.25 14.41
CA THR A 6 10.07 -38.11 13.46
C THR A 6 10.29 -39.46 12.78
N LEU A 7 10.19 -39.51 11.45
CA LEU A 7 10.47 -40.71 10.68
C LEU A 7 11.97 -41.01 10.73
N THR A 8 12.32 -42.25 11.00
CA THR A 8 13.68 -42.77 10.94
C THR A 8 13.78 -43.82 9.83
N SER A 9 15.00 -44.22 9.48
CA SER A 9 15.23 -45.27 8.48
C SER A 9 14.60 -46.63 8.86
N GLN A 10 14.33 -46.87 10.15
CA GLN A 10 13.67 -48.09 10.64
C GLN A 10 12.16 -48.12 10.36
N ASP A 11 11.57 -46.98 10.01
CA ASP A 11 10.15 -46.83 9.75
C ASP A 11 9.81 -47.00 8.25
N ILE A 12 10.83 -47.31 7.43
CA ILE A 12 10.77 -47.31 5.96
C ILE A 12 11.17 -48.69 5.41
N SER A 13 10.28 -49.26 4.60
CA SER A 13 10.51 -50.51 3.87
C SER A 13 10.72 -50.23 2.38
N LEU A 14 11.93 -50.49 1.88
CA LEU A 14 12.28 -50.30 0.47
C LEU A 14 11.95 -51.53 -0.39
N HIS A 15 11.78 -51.31 -1.69
CA HIS A 15 11.67 -52.36 -2.71
C HIS A 15 10.54 -53.39 -2.51
N ALA A 16 9.43 -52.98 -1.93
CA ALA A 16 8.26 -53.85 -1.84
C ALA A 16 7.61 -54.05 -3.23
N SER A 17 6.91 -55.17 -3.40
CA SER A 17 6.16 -55.50 -4.62
C SER A 17 4.75 -55.92 -4.27
N ALA A 18 3.76 -55.32 -4.93
CA ALA A 18 2.36 -55.70 -4.82
C ALA A 18 1.72 -55.72 -6.21
N SER A 19 0.97 -56.77 -6.52
CA SER A 19 0.25 -56.91 -7.80
C SER A 19 -1.14 -56.28 -7.76
N SER A 20 -1.57 -55.75 -6.61
CA SER A 20 -2.86 -55.08 -6.44
C SER A 20 -2.83 -54.10 -5.27
N LYS A 21 -3.70 -53.09 -5.29
CA LYS A 21 -3.93 -52.17 -4.17
C LYS A 21 -4.18 -52.91 -2.85
N ALA A 22 -4.99 -53.97 -2.86
CA ALA A 22 -5.28 -54.75 -1.66
C ALA A 22 -4.01 -55.40 -1.07
N GLN A 23 -3.11 -55.91 -1.92
CA GLN A 23 -1.84 -56.48 -1.48
C GLN A 23 -0.88 -55.40 -0.95
N ALA A 24 -0.87 -54.20 -1.54
CA ALA A 24 -0.07 -53.09 -1.03
C ALA A 24 -0.57 -52.61 0.35
N LEU A 25 -1.88 -52.50 0.54
CA LEU A 25 -2.50 -52.18 1.83
C LEU A 25 -2.21 -53.26 2.89
N GLN A 26 -2.17 -54.54 2.49
CA GLN A 26 -1.79 -55.62 3.38
C GLN A 26 -0.34 -55.50 3.85
N LEU A 27 0.60 -55.24 2.95
CA LEU A 27 2.03 -55.05 3.29
C LEU A 27 2.24 -53.84 4.21
N VAL A 28 1.50 -52.76 4.00
CA VAL A 28 1.51 -51.58 4.89
C VAL A 28 0.94 -51.93 6.26
N ALA A 29 -0.18 -52.65 6.32
CA ALA A 29 -0.77 -53.10 7.58
C ALA A 29 0.16 -54.04 8.36
N GLU A 30 0.82 -54.98 7.68
CA GLU A 30 1.83 -55.87 8.26
C GLU A 30 3.01 -55.07 8.83
N SER A 31 3.54 -54.10 8.08
CA SER A 31 4.60 -53.20 8.56
C SER A 31 4.19 -52.38 9.79
N MET A 32 2.92 -51.98 9.88
CA MET A 32 2.36 -51.29 11.06
C MET A 32 2.17 -52.22 12.26
N VAL A 33 1.83 -53.49 12.04
CA VAL A 33 1.76 -54.51 13.10
C VAL A 33 3.17 -54.84 13.61
N ASP A 34 4.14 -55.02 12.73
CA ASP A 34 5.54 -55.27 13.09
C ASP A 34 6.16 -54.09 13.87
N GLY A 35 5.73 -52.87 13.55
CA GLY A 35 6.06 -51.65 14.30
C GLY A 35 5.33 -51.50 15.64
N ASN A 36 4.50 -52.48 16.04
CA ASN A 36 3.65 -52.44 17.22
C ASN A 36 2.73 -51.20 17.28
N LEU A 37 2.30 -50.70 16.12
CA LEU A 37 1.45 -49.52 16.00
C LEU A 37 -0.04 -49.88 16.07
N VAL A 38 -0.42 -51.04 15.53
CA VAL A 38 -1.81 -51.50 15.40
C VAL A 38 -1.96 -52.99 15.70
N LYS A 39 -3.18 -53.44 16.03
CA LYS A 39 -3.49 -54.86 16.26
C LYS A 39 -3.48 -55.67 14.96
N ALA A 40 -3.24 -56.98 15.07
CA ALA A 40 -3.43 -57.92 13.97
C ALA A 40 -4.89 -57.86 13.47
N GLY A 41 -5.08 -57.62 12.16
CA GLY A 41 -6.39 -57.41 11.53
C GLY A 41 -6.66 -55.98 11.05
N TYR A 42 -5.79 -55.01 11.34
CA TYR A 42 -5.98 -53.60 10.96
C TYR A 42 -6.06 -53.34 9.44
N PHE A 43 -5.68 -54.33 8.62
CA PHE A 43 -5.90 -54.33 7.18
C PHE A 43 -7.36 -54.05 6.79
N ASP A 44 -8.32 -54.65 7.51
CA ASP A 44 -9.74 -54.47 7.24
C ASP A 44 -10.18 -53.01 7.45
N ALA A 45 -9.57 -52.31 8.41
CA ALA A 45 -9.80 -50.89 8.67
C ALA A 45 -9.25 -49.99 7.54
N LEU A 46 -8.05 -50.29 7.03
CA LEU A 46 -7.47 -49.57 5.88
C LEU A 46 -8.32 -49.78 4.61
N MET A 47 -8.76 -51.02 4.38
CA MET A 47 -9.65 -51.37 3.26
C MET A 47 -11.03 -50.71 3.37
N ALA A 48 -11.60 -50.62 4.58
CA ALA A 48 -12.86 -49.94 4.80
C ALA A 48 -12.75 -48.43 4.52
N ARG A 49 -11.64 -47.79 4.89
CA ARG A 49 -11.38 -46.39 4.59
C ARG A 49 -11.24 -46.14 3.09
N GLU A 50 -10.43 -46.95 2.41
CA GLU A 50 -10.20 -46.84 0.97
C GLU A 50 -11.47 -47.03 0.14
N LYS A 51 -12.40 -47.88 0.61
CA LYS A 51 -13.71 -48.05 -0.04
C LYS A 51 -14.63 -46.83 0.07
N GLN A 52 -14.42 -45.96 1.07
CA GLN A 52 -15.20 -44.75 1.22
C GLN A 52 -14.68 -43.65 0.29
N ILE A 53 -13.37 -43.41 0.32
CA ILE A 53 -12.69 -42.37 -0.46
C ILE A 53 -11.27 -42.87 -0.77
N SER A 54 -10.80 -42.66 -2.00
CA SER A 54 -9.42 -42.99 -2.41
C SER A 54 -8.41 -42.29 -1.51
N THR A 55 -7.42 -43.03 -1.03
CA THR A 55 -6.31 -42.49 -0.21
C THR A 55 -5.12 -42.02 -1.05
N TYR A 56 -5.28 -41.97 -2.37
CA TYR A 56 -4.28 -41.38 -3.27
C TYR A 56 -4.22 -39.85 -3.11
N LEU A 57 -3.01 -39.30 -3.05
CA LEU A 57 -2.80 -37.89 -2.72
C LEU A 57 -2.21 -37.07 -3.88
N GLY A 58 -1.47 -37.70 -4.80
CA GLY A 58 -0.81 -37.03 -5.93
C GLY A 58 0.65 -37.47 -6.11
N GLN A 59 1.20 -37.26 -7.32
CA GLN A 59 2.60 -37.52 -7.69
C GLN A 59 3.17 -38.86 -7.21
N GLY A 60 2.35 -39.91 -7.23
CA GLY A 60 2.78 -41.25 -6.86
C GLY A 60 2.77 -41.57 -5.37
N ILE A 61 2.10 -40.77 -4.54
CA ILE A 61 2.02 -40.97 -3.08
C ILE A 61 0.58 -41.32 -2.66
N ALA A 62 0.43 -42.33 -1.80
CA ALA A 62 -0.85 -42.71 -1.17
C ALA A 62 -0.73 -42.79 0.36
N ILE A 63 -1.79 -42.43 1.10
CA ILE A 63 -1.78 -42.33 2.57
C ILE A 63 -2.96 -43.07 3.21
N PRO A 64 -2.91 -44.41 3.26
CA PRO A 64 -3.96 -45.20 3.90
C PRO A 64 -3.93 -45.05 5.43
N HIS A 65 -5.13 -44.87 6.01
CA HIS A 65 -5.37 -44.80 7.45
C HIS A 65 -6.70 -45.48 7.80
N GLY A 66 -6.90 -45.88 9.06
CA GLY A 66 -8.14 -46.54 9.49
C GLY A 66 -9.32 -45.56 9.65
N THR A 67 -10.54 -46.09 9.70
CA THR A 67 -11.75 -45.31 9.98
C THR A 67 -11.86 -44.94 11.47
N ALA A 68 -12.74 -43.99 11.82
CA ALA A 68 -12.94 -43.56 13.21
C ALA A 68 -13.31 -44.71 14.17
N ASP A 69 -14.01 -45.74 13.68
CA ASP A 69 -14.44 -46.91 14.46
C ASP A 69 -13.28 -47.87 14.78
N SER A 70 -12.23 -47.86 13.96
CA SER A 70 -11.02 -48.69 14.13
C SER A 70 -10.01 -48.14 15.14
N LYS A 71 -10.30 -47.00 15.79
CA LYS A 71 -9.40 -46.36 16.77
C LYS A 71 -9.04 -47.27 17.95
N SER A 72 -9.93 -48.20 18.32
CA SER A 72 -9.70 -49.18 19.39
C SER A 72 -8.66 -50.27 19.02
N GLU A 73 -8.26 -50.31 17.76
CA GLU A 73 -7.25 -51.23 17.22
C GLU A 73 -5.86 -50.59 17.09
N VAL A 74 -5.74 -49.27 17.28
CA VAL A 74 -4.47 -48.56 17.33
C VAL A 74 -3.82 -48.75 18.71
N LEU A 75 -2.65 -49.38 18.74
CA LEU A 75 -1.86 -49.61 19.94
C LEU A 75 -1.03 -48.36 20.28
N ASN A 76 -0.28 -47.85 19.31
CA ASN A 76 0.58 -46.67 19.42
C ASN A 76 0.41 -45.76 18.19
N THR A 77 0.46 -44.43 18.39
CA THR A 77 0.47 -43.48 17.26
C THR A 77 1.80 -43.58 16.54
N GLY A 78 1.80 -43.74 15.21
CA GLY A 78 3.01 -43.93 14.42
C GLY A 78 2.79 -43.92 12.91
N ILE A 79 3.89 -43.84 12.16
CA ILE A 79 3.90 -43.85 10.70
C ILE A 79 4.79 -44.99 10.20
N ARG A 80 4.37 -45.63 9.11
CA ARG A 80 5.20 -46.57 8.33
C ARG A 80 5.16 -46.19 6.87
N VAL A 81 6.29 -46.29 6.19
CA VAL A 81 6.41 -45.98 4.76
C VAL A 81 6.85 -47.23 4.02
N VAL A 82 6.18 -47.55 2.92
CA VAL A 82 6.55 -48.66 2.04
C VAL A 82 6.72 -48.13 0.62
N GLN A 83 7.90 -48.38 0.03
CA GLN A 83 8.24 -48.00 -1.34
C GLN A 83 7.96 -49.18 -2.29
N PHE A 84 7.26 -48.89 -3.39
CA PHE A 84 6.95 -49.80 -4.48
C PHE A 84 7.52 -49.24 -5.80
N PRO A 85 8.81 -49.51 -6.13
CA PRO A 85 9.47 -48.90 -7.30
C PRO A 85 8.79 -49.20 -8.65
N GLN A 86 8.14 -50.37 -8.76
CA GLN A 86 7.39 -50.78 -9.96
C GLN A 86 6.02 -50.11 -10.08
N GLY A 87 5.59 -49.39 -9.03
CA GLY A 87 4.28 -48.77 -8.95
C GLY A 87 3.16 -49.76 -8.66
N VAL A 88 2.16 -49.32 -7.92
CA VAL A 88 0.92 -50.06 -7.67
C VAL A 88 -0.23 -49.24 -8.19
N ASP A 89 -1.08 -49.85 -9.02
CA ASP A 89 -2.32 -49.21 -9.49
C ASP A 89 -3.23 -48.94 -8.28
N TRP A 90 -3.47 -47.65 -8.04
CA TRP A 90 -4.28 -47.11 -6.97
C TRP A 90 -5.68 -46.66 -7.44
N GLY A 91 -6.14 -47.11 -8.60
CA GLY A 91 -7.45 -46.80 -9.17
C GLY A 91 -7.42 -45.59 -10.11
N ASP A 92 -8.35 -45.53 -11.07
CA ASP A 92 -8.51 -44.43 -12.04
C ASP A 92 -7.22 -44.04 -12.79
N GLY A 93 -6.30 -44.98 -13.01
CA GLY A 93 -5.02 -44.75 -13.69
C GLY A 93 -3.94 -44.10 -12.82
N GLN A 94 -4.19 -43.93 -11.52
CA GLN A 94 -3.24 -43.35 -10.57
C GLN A 94 -2.28 -44.43 -10.05
N ILE A 95 -0.98 -44.27 -10.27
CA ILE A 95 0.04 -45.22 -9.81
C ILE A 95 0.70 -44.68 -8.55
N ALA A 96 0.77 -45.47 -7.47
CA ALA A 96 1.48 -45.13 -6.24
C ALA A 96 2.84 -45.86 -6.15
N TYR A 97 3.90 -45.10 -5.90
CA TYR A 97 5.27 -45.57 -5.67
C TYR A 97 5.68 -45.50 -4.20
N ILE A 98 5.05 -44.62 -3.41
CA ILE A 98 5.27 -44.50 -1.97
C ILE A 98 3.93 -44.58 -1.27
N VAL A 99 3.81 -45.47 -0.28
CA VAL A 99 2.59 -45.61 0.52
C VAL A 99 2.91 -45.36 1.99
N VAL A 100 2.24 -44.38 2.58
CA VAL A 100 2.46 -43.91 3.95
C VAL A 100 1.29 -44.36 4.84
N GLY A 101 1.47 -45.44 5.60
CA GLY A 101 0.50 -45.93 6.57
C GLY A 101 0.54 -45.13 7.86
N ILE A 102 -0.62 -44.61 8.30
CA ILE A 102 -0.73 -43.81 9.52
C ILE A 102 -1.61 -44.52 10.55
N ALA A 103 -1.05 -44.73 11.75
CA ALA A 103 -1.78 -45.15 12.94
C ALA A 103 -1.93 -43.95 13.87
N ALA A 104 -3.14 -43.43 14.09
CA ALA A 104 -3.36 -42.30 14.99
C ALA A 104 -4.65 -42.46 15.82
N LYS A 105 -4.60 -42.07 17.10
CA LYS A 105 -5.77 -42.10 18.01
C LYS A 105 -6.61 -40.80 17.96
N SER A 106 -6.04 -39.71 17.45
CA SER A 106 -6.59 -38.34 17.34
C SER A 106 -6.49 -37.82 15.88
N GLU A 107 -6.88 -36.57 15.61
CA GLU A 107 -6.79 -35.94 14.26
C GLU A 107 -5.35 -35.58 13.81
N GLU A 108 -4.33 -36.21 14.40
CA GLU A 108 -2.90 -35.99 14.11
C GLU A 108 -2.47 -36.33 12.67
N HIS A 109 -3.31 -37.03 11.89
CA HIS A 109 -3.05 -37.32 10.47
C HIS A 109 -3.05 -36.05 9.58
N LEU A 110 -3.76 -34.98 9.98
CA LEU A 110 -3.81 -33.71 9.24
C LEU A 110 -2.47 -32.96 9.28
N THR A 111 -1.76 -33.02 10.40
CA THR A 111 -0.43 -32.42 10.55
C THR A 111 0.64 -33.14 9.72
N ILE A 112 0.45 -34.44 9.47
CA ILE A 112 1.32 -35.24 8.59
C ILE A 112 1.03 -34.91 7.11
N LEU A 113 -0.25 -34.74 6.75
CA LEU A 113 -0.67 -34.30 5.41
C LEU A 113 -0.10 -32.91 5.04
N GLN A 114 -0.01 -31.99 6.01
CA GLN A 114 0.61 -30.66 5.85
C GLN A 114 2.13 -30.72 5.62
N ARG A 115 2.83 -31.78 6.05
CA ARG A 115 4.27 -31.95 5.78
C ARG A 115 4.52 -32.51 4.39
N LEU A 116 3.61 -33.35 3.92
CA LEU A 116 3.74 -34.01 2.62
C LEU A 116 3.32 -33.11 1.46
N THR A 117 2.71 -31.96 1.74
CA THR A 117 2.23 -31.01 0.72
C THR A 117 3.35 -30.43 -0.14
N HIS A 118 4.56 -30.26 0.41
CA HIS A 118 5.73 -29.81 -0.35
C HIS A 118 6.24 -30.88 -1.33
N VAL A 119 6.16 -32.16 -0.95
CA VAL A 119 6.60 -33.29 -1.80
C VAL A 119 5.63 -33.53 -2.96
N ILE A 120 4.33 -33.28 -2.77
CA ILE A 120 3.29 -33.43 -3.80
C ILE A 120 3.42 -32.34 -4.90
N GLY A 121 4.05 -31.21 -4.58
CA GLY A 121 4.25 -30.10 -5.52
C GLY A 121 5.52 -30.18 -6.37
N ASP A 122 6.44 -31.11 -6.08
CA ASP A 122 7.75 -31.20 -6.73
C ASP A 122 7.93 -32.56 -7.43
N GLU A 123 7.80 -32.55 -8.76
CA GLU A 123 7.91 -33.73 -9.63
C GLU A 123 9.32 -34.34 -9.62
N GLN A 124 10.36 -33.54 -9.36
CA GLN A 124 11.74 -34.02 -9.28
C GLN A 124 11.96 -34.79 -7.96
N THR A 125 11.48 -34.25 -6.85
CA THR A 125 11.53 -34.93 -5.55
C THR A 125 10.75 -36.25 -5.56
N ALA A 126 9.59 -36.30 -6.22
CA ALA A 126 8.81 -37.54 -6.37
C ALA A 126 9.55 -38.62 -7.19
N ALA A 127 10.26 -38.23 -8.25
CA ALA A 127 11.10 -39.14 -9.03
C ALA A 127 12.29 -39.68 -8.21
N GLU A 128 12.93 -38.82 -7.41
CA GLU A 128 14.03 -39.21 -6.51
C GLU A 128 13.58 -40.20 -5.42
N LEU A 129 12.37 -40.03 -4.86
CA LEU A 129 11.80 -40.96 -3.88
C LEU A 129 11.43 -42.32 -4.48
N LYS A 130 11.07 -42.37 -5.76
CA LYS A 130 10.77 -43.61 -6.47
C LYS A 130 12.01 -44.49 -6.67
N ASP A 131 13.14 -43.88 -7.03
CA ASP A 131 14.34 -44.60 -7.48
C ASP A 131 15.45 -44.69 -6.41
N THR A 132 15.29 -44.01 -5.26
CA THR A 132 16.29 -44.05 -4.18
C THR A 132 16.40 -45.41 -3.51
N ASN A 133 17.65 -45.79 -3.20
CA ASN A 133 18.02 -46.94 -2.37
C ASN A 133 18.41 -46.53 -0.94
N ASP A 134 18.32 -45.23 -0.60
CA ASP A 134 18.67 -44.71 0.72
C ASP A 134 17.39 -44.37 1.50
N PRO A 135 17.06 -45.15 2.56
CA PRO A 135 15.89 -44.86 3.39
C PRO A 135 16.05 -43.55 4.18
N SER A 136 17.27 -43.07 4.39
CA SER A 136 17.55 -41.81 5.07
C SER A 136 17.11 -40.61 4.23
N LEU A 137 17.20 -40.72 2.90
CA LEU A 137 16.72 -39.69 1.97
C LEU A 137 15.19 -39.61 2.02
N ILE A 138 14.50 -40.75 2.00
CA ILE A 138 13.04 -40.80 2.15
C ILE A 138 12.63 -40.21 3.51
N ALA A 139 13.33 -40.56 4.59
CA ALA A 139 13.08 -39.98 5.91
C ALA A 139 13.31 -38.46 5.94
N ALA A 140 14.41 -37.97 5.36
CA ALA A 140 14.76 -36.54 5.35
C ALA A 140 13.73 -35.70 4.57
N VAL A 141 13.32 -36.19 3.40
CA VAL A 141 12.32 -35.53 2.56
C VAL A 141 10.94 -35.53 3.25
N LEU A 142 10.49 -36.67 3.79
CA LEU A 142 9.20 -36.76 4.49
C LEU A 142 9.20 -36.05 5.86
N ASN A 143 10.37 -35.76 6.43
CA ASN A 143 10.55 -34.90 7.61
C ASN A 143 10.70 -33.40 7.26
N GLY A 144 10.72 -33.02 5.98
CA GLY A 144 10.73 -31.62 5.53
C GLY A 144 12.11 -30.96 5.39
N GLN A 145 13.19 -31.73 5.19
CA GLN A 145 14.54 -31.21 4.97
C GLN A 145 14.84 -31.03 3.47
N GLN A 146 15.35 -29.87 3.05
CA GLN A 146 15.75 -29.60 1.65
C GLN A 146 17.23 -29.89 1.37
N PRO A 147 17.63 -30.33 0.15
CA PRO A 147 19.03 -30.57 -0.20
C PRO A 147 19.78 -29.32 -0.76
N SER A 148 20.93 -28.95 -0.15
CA SER A 148 22.06 -28.09 -0.62
C SER A 148 21.96 -26.53 -0.65
N GLN A 149 23.00 -25.80 -0.16
CA GLN A 149 23.14 -24.30 -0.16
C GLN A 149 24.27 -23.79 -1.12
N LYS A 150 24.12 -22.58 -1.72
CA LYS A 150 24.97 -21.98 -2.79
C LYS A 150 26.15 -21.09 -2.31
N LEU A 151 27.20 -20.97 -3.15
CA LEU A 151 28.38 -20.09 -3.01
C LEU A 151 28.01 -18.58 -2.99
N GLN A 152 28.57 -17.80 -2.06
CA GLN A 152 28.26 -16.36 -1.92
C GLN A 152 29.27 -15.46 -2.65
N PHE A 153 28.80 -14.71 -3.64
CA PHE A 153 29.58 -13.67 -4.32
C PHE A 153 28.67 -12.64 -4.99
N ASP A 154 28.75 -11.38 -4.54
CA ASP A 154 27.96 -10.25 -5.02
C ASP A 154 28.76 -8.93 -5.02
N ARG A 155 28.12 -7.82 -5.39
CA ARG A 155 28.79 -6.51 -5.54
C ARG A 155 29.44 -6.01 -4.24
N ASN A 156 28.91 -6.37 -3.08
CA ASN A 156 29.42 -5.92 -1.77
C ASN A 156 30.80 -6.54 -1.48
N PHE A 157 31.08 -7.70 -2.08
CA PHE A 157 32.37 -8.37 -2.00
C PHE A 157 33.43 -7.83 -2.97
N VAL A 158 33.11 -6.80 -3.77
CA VAL A 158 34.01 -6.18 -4.74
C VAL A 158 34.43 -4.78 -4.30
N ALA A 159 35.71 -4.44 -4.40
CA ALA A 159 36.23 -3.08 -4.27
C ALA A 159 37.11 -2.73 -5.47
N LEU A 160 36.74 -1.66 -6.19
CA LEU A 160 37.45 -1.22 -7.39
C LEU A 160 38.29 0.03 -7.15
N GLN A 161 39.35 0.21 -7.96
CA GLN A 161 40.18 1.43 -7.98
C GLN A 161 40.68 1.88 -6.60
N GLN A 162 41.11 0.94 -5.76
CA GLN A 162 41.52 1.24 -4.39
C GLN A 162 42.97 1.77 -4.36
N PRO A 163 43.27 2.86 -3.63
CA PRO A 163 44.60 3.47 -3.57
C PRO A 163 45.56 2.66 -2.68
N LEU A 164 45.74 1.38 -3.01
CA LEU A 164 46.53 0.41 -2.27
C LEU A 164 47.82 0.10 -3.01
N SER A 165 48.92 -0.08 -2.28
CA SER A 165 50.26 -0.30 -2.86
C SER A 165 50.89 -1.64 -2.49
N SER A 166 50.18 -2.49 -1.74
CA SER A 166 50.70 -3.78 -1.27
C SER A 166 49.64 -4.88 -1.26
N LEU A 167 50.09 -6.14 -1.37
CA LEU A 167 49.22 -7.31 -1.23
C LEU A 167 48.52 -7.36 0.12
N ASN A 168 49.23 -7.04 1.21
CA ASN A 168 48.67 -7.10 2.56
C ASN A 168 47.49 -6.13 2.69
N SER A 169 47.63 -4.92 2.16
CA SER A 169 46.54 -3.93 2.19
C SER A 169 45.32 -4.37 1.36
N ALA A 170 45.55 -4.98 0.19
CA ALA A 170 44.47 -5.51 -0.66
C ALA A 170 43.78 -6.73 -0.01
N ALA A 171 44.56 -7.62 0.59
CA ALA A 171 44.05 -8.81 1.26
C ALA A 171 43.33 -8.46 2.58
N SER A 172 43.79 -7.45 3.33
CA SER A 172 43.06 -6.92 4.49
C SER A 172 41.71 -6.34 4.09
N LEU A 173 41.63 -5.56 3.00
CA LEU A 173 40.35 -5.03 2.52
C LEU A 173 39.39 -6.13 2.05
N ALA A 174 39.91 -7.16 1.36
CA ALA A 174 39.13 -8.32 0.97
C ALA A 174 38.61 -9.08 2.21
N MET A 175 39.43 -9.24 3.25
CA MET A 175 39.02 -9.84 4.53
C MET A 175 37.98 -9.01 5.25
N THR A 176 38.11 -7.69 5.30
CA THR A 176 37.10 -6.81 5.91
C THR A 176 35.73 -7.03 5.26
N LYS A 177 35.67 -7.08 3.93
CA LYS A 177 34.42 -7.37 3.20
C LYS A 177 33.81 -8.73 3.55
N LEU A 178 34.65 -9.75 3.74
CA LEU A 178 34.21 -11.08 4.14
C LEU A 178 33.78 -11.15 5.62
N LEU A 179 34.42 -10.38 6.50
CA LEU A 179 34.05 -10.26 7.91
C LEU A 179 32.73 -9.50 8.07
N ASP A 180 32.56 -8.38 7.36
CA ASP A 180 31.35 -7.56 7.40
C ASP A 180 30.11 -8.33 6.93
N ALA A 181 30.28 -9.31 6.05
CA ALA A 181 29.22 -10.20 5.55
C ALA A 181 28.99 -11.46 6.42
N ASP A 182 29.69 -11.58 7.56
CA ASP A 182 29.66 -12.75 8.44
C ASP A 182 29.89 -14.10 7.70
N VAL A 183 30.80 -14.12 6.73
CA VAL A 183 31.17 -15.35 5.99
C VAL A 183 32.45 -16.00 6.51
N ILE A 184 33.28 -15.24 7.22
CA ILE A 184 34.50 -15.71 7.89
C ILE A 184 34.56 -15.23 9.35
N SER A 185 35.37 -15.88 10.18
CA SER A 185 35.66 -15.50 11.56
C SER A 185 37.02 -14.80 11.68
N TRP A 186 37.30 -14.19 12.83
CA TRP A 186 38.60 -13.60 13.14
C TRP A 186 39.77 -14.59 13.06
N GLU A 187 39.51 -15.90 13.15
CA GLU A 187 40.51 -16.95 12.96
C GLU A 187 41.04 -17.01 11.51
N PHE A 188 40.21 -16.66 10.53
CA PHE A 188 40.64 -16.50 9.14
C PHE A 188 41.59 -15.30 8.97
N ALA A 189 41.34 -14.20 9.69
CA ALA A 189 42.17 -12.99 9.62
C ALA A 189 43.58 -13.22 10.18
N HIS A 190 43.73 -14.07 11.21
CA HIS A 190 45.03 -14.43 11.77
C HIS A 190 45.94 -15.20 10.81
N GLN A 191 45.38 -15.80 9.76
CA GLN A 191 46.16 -16.52 8.74
C GLN A 191 46.75 -15.61 7.66
N LEU A 192 46.42 -14.32 7.63
CA LEU A 192 46.88 -13.38 6.60
C LEU A 192 48.41 -13.46 6.33
N PRO A 193 49.30 -13.57 7.33
CA PRO A 193 50.74 -13.72 7.10
C PRO A 193 51.16 -15.06 6.48
N GLU A 194 50.32 -16.10 6.61
CA GLU A 194 50.58 -17.47 6.15
C GLU A 194 49.98 -17.75 4.76
N LEU A 195 49.01 -16.93 4.32
CA LEU A 195 48.37 -17.06 3.02
C LEU A 195 49.40 -16.89 1.88
N GLN A 196 49.52 -17.91 1.04
CA GLN A 196 50.44 -17.90 -0.10
C GLN A 196 49.74 -17.37 -1.37
N PRO A 197 50.02 -16.14 -1.83
CA PRO A 197 49.41 -15.58 -3.03
C PRO A 197 49.96 -16.31 -4.28
N ARG A 198 49.07 -16.63 -5.22
CA ARG A 198 49.38 -17.26 -6.51
C ARG A 198 49.09 -16.30 -7.65
N TYR A 199 50.07 -16.10 -8.52
CA TYR A 199 49.88 -15.31 -9.73
C TYR A 199 49.10 -16.12 -10.77
N LEU A 200 48.05 -15.53 -11.34
CA LEU A 200 47.30 -16.13 -12.44
C LEU A 200 47.86 -15.64 -13.79
N ALA A 201 47.54 -14.40 -14.18
CA ALA A 201 48.03 -13.72 -15.37
C ALA A 201 47.58 -12.23 -15.36
N GLU A 202 48.13 -11.39 -16.24
CA GLU A 202 47.67 -10.01 -16.54
C GLU A 202 47.46 -9.09 -15.33
N GLY A 203 48.12 -9.36 -14.20
CA GLY A 203 48.00 -8.57 -12.98
C GLY A 203 47.02 -9.12 -11.94
N VAL A 204 46.38 -10.27 -12.22
CA VAL A 204 45.45 -10.95 -11.32
C VAL A 204 46.17 -11.94 -10.41
N TRP A 205 45.89 -11.85 -9.11
CA TRP A 205 46.44 -12.70 -8.07
C TRP A 205 45.31 -13.38 -7.28
N LEU A 206 45.56 -14.62 -6.87
CA LEU A 206 44.63 -15.45 -6.11
C LEU A 206 45.19 -15.71 -4.72
N VAL A 207 44.36 -15.62 -3.70
CA VAL A 207 44.70 -15.95 -2.31
C VAL A 207 43.51 -16.64 -1.65
N GLY A 208 43.70 -17.56 -0.72
CA GLY A 208 42.56 -18.16 -0.04
C GLY A 208 42.93 -19.11 1.09
N GLY A 209 41.95 -19.38 1.94
CA GLY A 209 42.05 -20.26 3.10
C GLY A 209 40.73 -20.97 3.39
N SER A 210 40.78 -21.96 4.29
CA SER A 210 39.63 -22.78 4.68
C SER A 210 39.37 -22.79 6.19
N VAL A 211 40.31 -22.30 7.00
CA VAL A 211 40.21 -22.28 8.46
C VAL A 211 39.57 -20.96 8.90
N GLY A 212 38.55 -21.03 9.76
CA GLY A 212 37.77 -19.86 10.16
C GLY A 212 36.74 -19.41 9.13
N VAL A 213 36.37 -20.25 8.16
CA VAL A 213 35.32 -19.95 7.17
C VAL A 213 33.98 -20.51 7.64
N LYS A 214 32.95 -19.67 7.72
CA LYS A 214 31.58 -20.06 8.09
C LYS A 214 30.79 -20.54 6.87
N ARG A 215 30.93 -19.86 5.73
CA ARG A 215 30.27 -20.14 4.46
C ARG A 215 31.22 -19.90 3.29
N SER A 216 31.11 -20.69 2.23
CA SER A 216 31.94 -20.50 1.04
C SER A 216 31.61 -19.16 0.36
N ALA A 217 32.61 -18.29 0.21
CA ALA A 217 32.47 -16.95 -0.34
C ALA A 217 33.74 -16.46 -1.05
N ILE A 218 33.60 -15.42 -1.87
CA ILE A 218 34.69 -14.80 -2.64
C ILE A 218 34.69 -13.29 -2.42
N ALA A 219 35.86 -12.66 -2.39
CA ALA A 219 36.02 -11.21 -2.44
C ALA A 219 37.04 -10.80 -3.52
N ALA A 220 36.82 -9.64 -4.15
CA ALA A 220 37.66 -9.13 -5.22
C ALA A 220 38.09 -7.68 -4.96
N VAL A 221 39.38 -7.37 -5.14
CA VAL A 221 39.94 -6.04 -4.90
C VAL A 221 40.84 -5.63 -6.06
N GLN A 222 40.53 -4.50 -6.69
CA GLN A 222 41.34 -3.88 -7.75
C GLN A 222 42.09 -2.67 -7.19
N LEU A 223 43.37 -2.55 -7.53
CA LEU A 223 44.21 -1.41 -7.20
C LEU A 223 43.97 -0.29 -8.23
N ALA A 224 44.03 0.96 -7.76
CA ALA A 224 43.97 2.15 -8.60
C ALA A 224 45.15 2.21 -9.58
N GLU A 225 46.36 1.93 -9.08
CA GLU A 225 47.59 1.90 -9.87
C GLU A 225 48.25 0.52 -9.79
N PRO A 226 48.70 -0.06 -10.93
CA PRO A 226 49.38 -1.35 -10.92
C PRO A 226 50.72 -1.26 -10.18
N THR A 227 51.02 -2.29 -9.39
CA THR A 227 52.29 -2.45 -8.66
C THR A 227 53.02 -3.72 -9.10
N ILE A 228 54.19 -3.99 -8.50
CA ILE A 228 54.97 -5.21 -8.77
C ILE A 228 55.02 -6.07 -7.52
N LEU A 229 54.55 -7.32 -7.63
CA LEU A 229 54.65 -8.34 -6.59
C LEU A 229 55.44 -9.53 -7.15
N LYS A 230 56.53 -9.94 -6.47
CA LYS A 230 57.39 -11.07 -6.88
C LYS A 230 57.78 -11.02 -8.39
N GLN A 231 58.20 -9.85 -8.89
CA GLN A 231 58.57 -9.59 -10.30
C GLN A 231 57.43 -9.73 -11.33
N GLN A 232 56.19 -9.85 -10.89
CA GLN A 232 54.99 -9.89 -11.75
C GLN A 232 54.09 -8.68 -11.48
N PRO A 233 53.28 -8.23 -12.46
CA PRO A 233 52.34 -7.15 -12.24
C PRO A 233 51.28 -7.55 -11.21
N PHE A 234 50.83 -6.59 -10.42
CA PHE A 234 49.75 -6.75 -9.45
C PHE A 234 48.78 -5.56 -9.57
N LYS A 235 47.58 -5.84 -10.05
CA LYS A 235 46.49 -4.86 -10.20
C LYS A 235 45.17 -5.36 -9.64
N PHE A 236 44.99 -6.68 -9.50
CA PHE A 236 43.73 -7.28 -9.08
C PHE A 236 43.96 -8.48 -8.17
N LEU A 237 43.22 -8.57 -7.06
CA LEU A 237 43.26 -9.67 -6.10
C LEU A 237 41.90 -10.35 -6.03
N VAL A 238 41.86 -11.67 -6.05
CA VAL A 238 40.69 -12.49 -5.73
C VAL A 238 41.00 -13.34 -4.50
N MET A 239 40.19 -13.18 -3.46
CA MET A 239 40.29 -13.90 -2.18
C MET A 239 39.19 -14.95 -2.08
N PHE A 240 39.57 -16.19 -1.76
CA PHE A 240 38.67 -17.31 -1.54
C PHE A 240 38.59 -17.67 -0.05
N ALA A 241 37.37 -17.74 0.48
CA ALA A 241 37.08 -18.34 1.78
C ALA A 241 36.18 -19.54 1.51
N ALA A 242 36.71 -20.77 1.61
CA ALA A 242 35.95 -21.96 1.20
C ALA A 242 36.01 -23.10 2.22
N VAL A 243 34.84 -23.69 2.52
CA VAL A 243 34.69 -24.91 3.35
C VAL A 243 34.46 -26.15 2.48
N ASP A 244 34.04 -25.95 1.24
CA ASP A 244 33.75 -26.98 0.24
C ASP A 244 34.49 -26.74 -1.09
N ARG A 245 34.22 -27.58 -2.10
CA ARG A 245 34.87 -27.49 -3.43
C ARG A 245 34.21 -26.48 -4.38
N GLN A 246 33.27 -25.65 -3.92
CA GLN A 246 32.56 -24.73 -4.82
C GLN A 246 33.48 -23.65 -5.43
N HIS A 247 34.56 -23.28 -4.73
CA HIS A 247 35.57 -22.33 -5.22
C HIS A 247 36.31 -22.81 -6.49
N GLU A 248 36.33 -24.13 -6.77
CA GLU A 248 36.97 -24.69 -7.97
C GLU A 248 36.31 -24.20 -9.26
N GLN A 249 34.99 -23.97 -9.26
CA GLN A 249 34.25 -23.47 -10.44
C GLN A 249 34.69 -22.05 -10.82
N VAL A 250 34.96 -21.20 -9.84
CA VAL A 250 35.42 -19.83 -10.08
C VAL A 250 36.86 -19.79 -10.56
N ILE A 251 37.72 -20.66 -10.03
CA ILE A 251 39.09 -20.80 -10.54
C ILE A 251 39.04 -21.24 -12.02
N GLN A 252 38.18 -22.21 -12.37
CA GLN A 252 37.99 -22.62 -13.77
C GLN A 252 37.51 -21.47 -14.65
N ARG A 253 36.57 -20.63 -14.17
CA ARG A 253 36.08 -19.46 -14.90
C ARG A 253 37.18 -18.42 -15.14
N LEU A 254 37.99 -18.11 -14.13
CA LEU A 254 39.14 -17.22 -14.26
C LEU A 254 40.19 -17.75 -15.25
N MET A 255 40.42 -19.07 -15.26
CA MET A 255 41.28 -19.70 -16.26
C MET A 255 40.69 -19.61 -17.67
N GLN A 256 39.38 -19.79 -17.84
CA GLN A 256 38.71 -19.61 -19.14
C GLN A 256 38.84 -18.17 -19.66
N LEU A 257 38.65 -17.16 -18.80
CA LEU A 257 38.86 -15.76 -19.17
C LEU A 257 40.29 -15.50 -19.61
N HIS A 258 41.27 -16.11 -18.96
CA HIS A 258 42.67 -16.03 -19.38
C HIS A 258 42.87 -16.64 -20.77
N PHE A 259 42.39 -17.87 -21.01
CA PHE A 259 42.50 -18.53 -22.31
C PHE A 259 41.80 -17.77 -23.44
N LYS A 260 40.71 -17.06 -23.14
CA LYS A 260 39.98 -16.21 -24.09
C LYS A 260 40.59 -14.81 -24.26
N GLY A 261 41.67 -14.47 -23.54
CA GLY A 261 42.28 -13.12 -23.56
C GLY A 261 41.41 -12.02 -22.95
N ALA A 262 40.39 -12.40 -22.17
CA ALA A 262 39.41 -11.51 -21.56
C ALA A 262 39.75 -11.11 -20.11
N LEU A 263 40.89 -11.56 -19.58
CA LEU A 263 41.31 -11.23 -18.21
C LEU A 263 41.55 -9.71 -18.03
N SER A 264 42.02 -9.04 -19.09
CA SER A 264 42.15 -7.59 -19.15
C SER A 264 40.83 -6.83 -18.90
N GLN A 265 39.68 -7.42 -19.21
CA GLN A 265 38.36 -6.82 -18.90
C GLN A 265 38.12 -6.80 -17.39
N LEU A 266 38.46 -7.88 -16.70
CA LEU A 266 38.39 -7.96 -15.24
C LEU A 266 39.32 -6.94 -14.58
N VAL A 267 40.53 -6.80 -15.10
CA VAL A 267 41.57 -5.90 -14.58
C VAL A 267 41.27 -4.42 -14.83
N ASN A 268 40.44 -4.11 -15.83
CA ASN A 268 40.06 -2.74 -16.19
C ASN A 268 38.59 -2.42 -15.88
N ALA A 269 37.88 -3.34 -15.21
CA ALA A 269 36.49 -3.13 -14.81
C ALA A 269 36.38 -1.83 -13.97
N VAL A 270 35.35 -1.05 -14.26
CA VAL A 270 35.02 0.20 -13.56
C VAL A 270 33.75 0.06 -12.71
N ASN A 271 32.99 -1.02 -12.90
CA ASN A 271 31.77 -1.33 -12.16
C ASN A 271 31.92 -2.64 -11.37
N PRO A 272 31.67 -2.67 -10.05
CA PRO A 272 31.63 -3.89 -9.24
C PRO A 272 30.74 -5.00 -9.81
N GLN A 273 29.61 -4.68 -10.45
CA GLN A 273 28.71 -5.66 -11.07
C GLN A 273 29.33 -6.36 -12.28
N GLU A 274 30.18 -5.67 -13.04
CA GLU A 274 30.91 -6.24 -14.17
C GLU A 274 31.89 -7.32 -13.71
N VAL A 275 32.59 -7.06 -12.60
CA VAL A 275 33.46 -8.05 -11.93
C VAL A 275 32.67 -9.26 -11.45
N VAL A 276 31.52 -9.03 -10.82
CA VAL A 276 30.63 -10.13 -10.39
C VAL A 276 30.22 -10.98 -11.60
N ARG A 277 29.78 -10.36 -12.69
CA ARG A 277 29.39 -11.05 -13.92
C ARG A 277 30.52 -11.86 -14.56
N LEU A 278 31.74 -11.32 -14.61
CA LEU A 278 32.88 -11.98 -15.24
C LEU A 278 33.31 -13.23 -14.46
N ILE A 279 33.31 -13.13 -13.13
CA ILE A 279 33.79 -14.18 -12.22
C ILE A 279 32.69 -15.22 -11.92
N SER A 280 31.41 -14.82 -11.89
CA SER A 280 30.27 -15.73 -11.65
C SER A 280 30.02 -16.67 -12.84
N SER A 281 29.59 -17.89 -12.54
CA SER A 281 29.35 -18.98 -13.49
C SER A 281 28.05 -18.87 -14.30
N ASP A 282 27.18 -17.91 -13.99
CA ASP A 282 25.78 -17.89 -14.48
C ASP A 282 25.59 -17.18 -15.83
N VAL A 283 26.66 -16.88 -16.58
CA VAL A 283 26.56 -16.27 -17.91
C VAL A 283 26.35 -17.35 -18.98
N ILE A 284 25.12 -17.45 -19.47
CA ILE A 284 24.73 -18.34 -20.58
C ILE A 284 25.32 -17.82 -21.91
N GLU A 285 26.23 -18.58 -22.54
CA GLU A 285 26.70 -18.30 -23.92
C GLU A 285 25.70 -18.93 -24.91
N GLY A 286 24.78 -18.12 -25.46
CA GLY A 286 23.68 -18.58 -26.31
C GLY A 286 23.31 -17.62 -27.46
N LYS A 287 22.36 -18.03 -28.31
CA LYS A 287 21.79 -17.13 -29.33
C LYS A 287 20.90 -16.10 -28.63
N ASN A 288 20.84 -14.87 -29.15
CA ASN A 288 20.02 -13.82 -28.56
C ASN A 288 19.08 -13.14 -29.56
N ILE A 289 18.01 -12.54 -29.02
CA ILE A 289 17.11 -11.64 -29.73
C ILE A 289 16.85 -10.40 -28.87
N THR A 290 16.46 -9.30 -29.51
CA THR A 290 16.00 -8.10 -28.81
C THR A 290 14.52 -7.87 -29.10
N VAL A 291 13.71 -7.77 -28.06
CA VAL A 291 12.27 -7.50 -28.17
C VAL A 291 11.95 -6.17 -27.49
N THR A 292 10.93 -5.47 -27.99
CA THR A 292 10.43 -4.24 -27.37
C THR A 292 9.15 -4.57 -26.60
N VAL A 293 9.03 -4.10 -25.37
CA VAL A 293 7.82 -4.32 -24.56
C VAL A 293 6.71 -3.39 -25.05
N LEU A 294 5.66 -3.98 -25.63
CA LEU A 294 4.52 -3.23 -26.17
C LEU A 294 3.30 -3.20 -25.23
N ASN A 295 3.36 -3.91 -24.10
CA ASN A 295 2.33 -3.89 -23.05
C ASN A 295 2.30 -2.52 -22.35
N ALA A 296 1.11 -1.92 -22.23
CA ALA A 296 0.92 -0.54 -21.74
C ALA A 296 1.48 -0.30 -20.33
N ASP A 297 1.40 -1.32 -19.46
CA ASP A 297 1.90 -1.28 -18.08
C ASP A 297 3.23 -2.03 -17.90
N GLY A 298 3.94 -2.32 -19.00
CA GLY A 298 5.22 -3.04 -18.98
C GLY A 298 5.09 -4.55 -18.75
N LEU A 299 6.17 -5.21 -18.30
CA LEU A 299 6.19 -6.66 -18.05
C LEU A 299 5.75 -6.99 -16.61
N HIS A 300 4.48 -6.80 -16.30
CA HIS A 300 3.89 -7.11 -14.98
C HIS A 300 3.44 -8.59 -14.86
N ALA A 301 2.83 -8.96 -13.72
CA ALA A 301 2.58 -10.35 -13.32
C ALA A 301 1.84 -11.21 -14.37
N ARG A 302 0.92 -10.62 -15.14
CA ARG A 302 0.12 -11.35 -16.13
C ARG A 302 0.90 -11.67 -17.42
N PRO A 303 1.45 -10.71 -18.18
CA PRO A 303 2.25 -11.01 -19.37
C PRO A 303 3.52 -11.80 -19.01
N ALA A 304 4.12 -11.57 -17.84
CA ALA A 304 5.24 -12.38 -17.34
C ALA A 304 4.84 -13.85 -17.11
N ALA A 305 3.67 -14.11 -16.50
CA ALA A 305 3.19 -15.48 -16.32
C ALA A 305 2.89 -16.18 -17.65
N GLN A 306 2.35 -15.45 -18.62
CA GLN A 306 2.07 -15.97 -19.96
C GLN A 306 3.35 -16.27 -20.74
N LEU A 307 4.39 -15.45 -20.59
CA LEU A 307 5.72 -15.71 -21.12
C LEU A 307 6.33 -16.99 -20.52
N VAL A 308 6.29 -17.13 -19.18
CA VAL A 308 6.76 -18.34 -18.49
C VAL A 308 6.03 -19.57 -19.00
N LYS A 309 4.69 -19.52 -19.07
CA LYS A 309 3.86 -20.61 -19.58
C LYS A 309 4.19 -21.01 -21.01
N SER A 310 4.51 -20.04 -21.86
CA SER A 310 4.91 -20.30 -23.25
C SER A 310 6.27 -21.00 -23.36
N LEU A 311 7.09 -20.91 -22.31
CA LEU A 311 8.43 -21.49 -22.21
C LEU A 311 8.50 -22.81 -21.43
N GLU A 312 7.42 -23.24 -20.75
CA GLU A 312 7.36 -24.40 -19.83
C GLU A 312 7.75 -25.73 -20.48
N ASN A 313 7.40 -25.95 -21.75
CA ASN A 313 7.60 -27.23 -22.44
C ASN A 313 8.82 -27.27 -23.38
N LEU A 314 9.71 -26.28 -23.30
CA LEU A 314 10.88 -26.18 -24.19
C LEU A 314 12.16 -26.63 -23.48
N ASP A 315 12.93 -27.51 -24.11
CA ASP A 315 14.21 -27.97 -23.54
C ASP A 315 15.37 -27.04 -23.92
N CYS A 316 15.50 -25.94 -23.18
CA CYS A 316 16.58 -24.97 -23.29
C CYS A 316 16.69 -24.10 -22.03
N GLN A 317 17.87 -23.54 -21.74
CA GLN A 317 18.00 -22.45 -20.78
C GLN A 317 17.76 -21.11 -21.48
N ILE A 318 17.05 -20.20 -20.83
CA ILE A 318 16.76 -18.87 -21.37
C ILE A 318 16.80 -17.82 -20.27
N VAL A 319 17.56 -16.75 -20.51
CA VAL A 319 17.70 -15.59 -19.62
C VAL A 319 17.32 -14.31 -20.34
N VAL A 320 16.94 -13.29 -19.57
CA VAL A 320 16.56 -11.98 -20.10
C VAL A 320 17.20 -10.87 -19.27
N GLU A 321 17.65 -9.83 -19.96
CA GLU A 321 18.16 -8.59 -19.37
C GLU A 321 17.63 -7.36 -20.14
N PRO A 322 17.55 -6.19 -19.49
CA PRO A 322 17.36 -4.91 -20.20
C PRO A 322 18.48 -4.65 -21.21
N ALA A 323 18.15 -4.08 -22.38
CA ALA A 323 19.14 -3.78 -23.43
C ALA A 323 20.15 -2.69 -23.04
N ASP A 324 19.89 -1.92 -21.98
CA ASP A 324 20.82 -0.97 -21.38
C ASP A 324 21.74 -1.60 -20.32
N HIS A 325 21.59 -2.90 -20.06
CA HIS A 325 22.35 -3.68 -19.08
C HIS A 325 22.30 -3.11 -17.66
N SER A 326 21.22 -2.41 -17.30
CA SER A 326 20.99 -1.86 -15.96
C SER A 326 20.82 -2.92 -14.86
N VAL A 327 20.39 -4.14 -15.22
CA VAL A 327 20.13 -5.26 -14.30
C VAL A 327 20.77 -6.54 -14.84
N LEU A 328 21.21 -7.44 -13.95
CA LEU A 328 21.78 -8.74 -14.33
C LEU A 328 20.74 -9.61 -15.07
N PRO A 329 21.18 -10.50 -15.99
CA PRO A 329 20.29 -11.44 -16.64
C PRO A 329 19.57 -12.33 -15.64
N VAL A 330 18.25 -12.39 -15.74
CA VAL A 330 17.39 -13.23 -14.90
C VAL A 330 16.84 -14.41 -15.71
N ASN A 331 16.44 -15.48 -15.03
CA ASN A 331 15.83 -16.63 -15.69
C ASN A 331 14.45 -16.27 -16.25
N ALA A 332 14.28 -16.37 -17.57
CA ALA A 332 13.03 -16.01 -18.25
C ALA A 332 11.88 -17.01 -17.99
N ARG A 333 12.13 -18.10 -17.27
CA ARG A 333 11.10 -19.01 -16.74
C ARG A 333 10.70 -18.73 -15.30
N SER A 334 11.36 -17.80 -14.62
CA SER A 334 11.01 -17.45 -13.26
C SER A 334 10.15 -16.19 -13.26
N LEU A 335 8.86 -16.36 -12.95
CA LEU A 335 7.91 -15.25 -12.84
C LEU A 335 8.44 -14.17 -11.87
N THR A 336 8.88 -14.56 -10.68
CA THR A 336 9.41 -13.63 -9.67
C THR A 336 10.63 -12.86 -10.17
N GLN A 337 11.55 -13.51 -10.89
CA GLN A 337 12.73 -12.82 -11.39
C GLN A 337 12.41 -11.91 -12.59
N LEU A 338 11.47 -12.30 -13.46
CA LEU A 338 10.98 -11.43 -14.53
C LEU A 338 10.36 -10.14 -13.97
N LEU A 339 9.60 -10.23 -12.89
CA LEU A 339 8.99 -9.06 -12.24
C LEU A 339 10.04 -8.17 -11.56
N SER A 340 11.12 -8.75 -11.05
CA SER A 340 12.22 -7.98 -10.43
C SER A 340 12.97 -7.07 -11.41
N LEU A 341 12.82 -7.27 -12.73
CA LEU A 341 13.44 -6.41 -13.74
C LEU A 341 12.77 -5.02 -13.85
N GLY A 342 11.54 -4.85 -13.36
CA GLY A 342 10.84 -3.56 -13.39
C GLY A 342 10.65 -2.98 -14.80
N VAL A 343 10.44 -3.85 -15.80
CA VAL A 343 10.44 -3.44 -17.22
C VAL A 343 9.21 -2.63 -17.57
N VAL A 344 9.41 -1.45 -18.15
CA VAL A 344 8.34 -0.51 -18.53
C VAL A 344 8.00 -0.58 -20.03
N HIS A 345 6.86 0.00 -20.41
CA HIS A 345 6.43 0.12 -21.81
C HIS A 345 7.49 0.83 -22.67
N GLY A 346 7.74 0.29 -23.88
CA GLY A 346 8.74 0.80 -24.82
C GLY A 346 10.19 0.39 -24.51
N GLN A 347 10.47 -0.23 -23.37
CA GLN A 347 11.82 -0.70 -23.03
C GLN A 347 12.20 -1.92 -23.88
N LYS A 348 13.48 -2.00 -24.26
CA LYS A 348 14.04 -3.13 -25.02
C LYS A 348 14.64 -4.16 -24.08
N LEU A 349 14.32 -5.43 -24.32
CA LEU A 349 14.85 -6.59 -23.59
C LEU A 349 15.67 -7.47 -24.52
N VAL A 350 16.78 -8.00 -24.00
CA VAL A 350 17.63 -8.97 -24.68
C VAL A 350 17.40 -10.33 -24.06
N PHE A 351 16.87 -11.27 -24.84
CA PHE A 351 16.72 -12.67 -24.42
C PHE A 351 17.87 -13.49 -24.99
N THR A 352 18.51 -14.31 -24.17
CA THR A 352 19.59 -15.21 -24.57
C THR A 352 19.22 -16.64 -24.22
N ALA A 353 19.25 -17.55 -25.20
CA ALA A 353 18.90 -18.96 -25.01
C ALA A 353 20.01 -19.93 -25.47
N GLN A 354 20.17 -21.02 -24.72
CA GLN A 354 21.14 -22.09 -24.97
C GLN A 354 20.48 -23.48 -24.77
N GLY A 355 20.69 -24.42 -25.69
CA GLY A 355 20.11 -25.76 -25.62
C GLY A 355 19.56 -26.26 -26.96
N SER A 356 19.04 -27.49 -26.97
CA SER A 356 18.55 -28.18 -28.18
C SER A 356 17.39 -27.44 -28.85
N GLN A 357 16.57 -26.71 -28.08
CA GLN A 357 15.43 -25.92 -28.56
C GLN A 357 15.61 -24.40 -28.47
N ALA A 358 16.84 -23.89 -28.32
CA ALA A 358 17.11 -22.46 -28.11
C ALA A 358 16.53 -21.53 -29.19
N VAL A 359 16.60 -21.92 -30.48
CA VAL A 359 16.05 -21.11 -31.58
C VAL A 359 14.52 -21.00 -31.47
N LYS A 360 13.84 -22.13 -31.21
CA LYS A 360 12.39 -22.20 -31.06
C LYS A 360 11.89 -21.40 -29.85
N ALA A 361 12.66 -21.39 -28.76
CA ALA A 361 12.34 -20.58 -27.59
C ALA A 361 12.42 -19.09 -27.87
N LEU A 362 13.43 -18.63 -28.62
CA LEU A 362 13.53 -17.22 -29.00
C LEU A 362 12.40 -16.82 -29.97
N GLU A 363 12.01 -17.68 -30.91
CA GLU A 363 10.86 -17.44 -31.79
C GLU A 363 9.53 -17.30 -31.00
N VAL A 364 9.32 -18.14 -29.98
CA VAL A 364 8.16 -18.05 -29.09
C VAL A 364 8.15 -16.76 -28.28
N VAL A 365 9.32 -16.31 -27.81
CA VAL A 365 9.45 -15.04 -27.10
C VAL A 365 9.14 -13.86 -28.04
N GLU A 366 9.75 -13.83 -29.23
CA GLU A 366 9.55 -12.75 -30.20
C GLU A 366 8.06 -12.62 -30.58
N GLN A 367 7.43 -13.74 -30.92
CA GLN A 367 6.01 -13.75 -31.26
C GLN A 367 5.11 -13.40 -30.07
N GLY A 368 5.43 -13.90 -28.87
CA GLY A 368 4.70 -13.60 -27.65
C GLY A 368 4.65 -12.10 -27.36
N PHE A 369 5.77 -11.39 -27.51
CA PHE A 369 5.84 -9.94 -27.31
C PHE A 369 5.14 -9.15 -28.43
N LEU A 370 5.13 -9.64 -29.67
CA LEU A 370 4.35 -9.04 -30.75
C LEU A 370 2.84 -9.15 -30.51
N ASP A 371 2.39 -10.29 -29.97
CA ASP A 371 0.99 -10.58 -29.66
C ASP A 371 0.55 -10.03 -28.29
N GLY A 372 1.45 -9.30 -27.60
CA GLY A 372 1.19 -8.66 -26.31
C GLY A 372 1.05 -9.61 -25.12
N LEU A 373 1.50 -10.87 -25.25
CA LEU A 373 1.50 -11.87 -24.17
C LEU A 373 0.14 -12.03 -23.47
N GLY A 374 -0.96 -11.94 -24.23
CA GLY A 374 -2.33 -12.09 -23.73
C GLY A 374 -3.06 -10.78 -23.42
N GLU A 375 -2.45 -9.63 -23.72
CA GLU A 375 -3.01 -8.30 -23.54
C GLU A 375 -2.86 -7.45 -24.82
N PRO A 376 -3.71 -6.42 -25.02
CA PRO A 376 -3.59 -5.54 -26.19
C PRO A 376 -2.28 -4.72 -26.15
N THR A 377 -1.58 -4.66 -27.28
CA THR A 377 -0.34 -3.89 -27.45
C THR A 377 -0.60 -2.42 -27.75
N VAL A 378 0.27 -1.53 -27.26
CA VAL A 378 0.25 -0.09 -27.53
C VAL A 378 1.53 0.28 -28.30
N PRO A 379 1.43 0.93 -29.49
CA PRO A 379 2.61 1.33 -30.25
C PRO A 379 3.42 2.40 -29.51
N VAL A 380 4.74 2.26 -29.55
CA VAL A 380 5.68 3.16 -28.87
C VAL A 380 5.77 4.48 -29.62
N VAL A 381 5.43 5.59 -28.97
CA VAL A 381 5.68 6.96 -29.44
C VAL A 381 6.71 7.59 -28.49
N ASP A 382 7.86 7.97 -29.04
CA ASP A 382 8.99 8.49 -28.26
C ASP A 382 8.63 9.80 -27.55
N SER A 383 8.61 9.78 -26.22
CA SER A 383 8.71 10.98 -25.39
C SER A 383 9.70 10.73 -24.26
N THR A 384 10.81 11.47 -24.31
CA THR A 384 11.93 11.35 -23.37
C THR A 384 11.61 12.06 -22.05
N ASN A 385 11.66 11.33 -20.94
CA ASN A 385 11.50 11.84 -19.58
C ASN A 385 12.86 12.20 -18.94
N LYS A 386 12.89 13.23 -18.08
CA LYS A 386 14.06 13.71 -17.32
C LYS A 386 14.12 13.09 -15.92
N PRO A 387 15.29 13.02 -15.25
CA PRO A 387 15.44 12.45 -13.92
C PRO A 387 15.07 13.42 -12.78
N GLN A 388 14.55 12.90 -11.68
CA GLN A 388 14.42 13.58 -10.38
C GLN A 388 15.65 13.28 -9.52
N GLU A 389 16.24 14.32 -8.92
CA GLU A 389 17.36 14.24 -7.96
C GLU A 389 16.83 14.19 -6.52
N GLU A 390 17.40 13.30 -5.70
CA GLU A 390 17.27 13.28 -4.24
C GLU A 390 18.33 14.20 -3.61
N GLN A 391 17.92 15.02 -2.63
CA GLN A 391 18.83 15.87 -1.85
C GLN A 391 18.85 15.43 -0.38
N HIS A 392 20.05 15.10 0.12
CA HIS A 392 20.34 14.98 1.54
C HIS A 392 20.43 16.37 2.19
N LEU A 393 19.73 16.57 3.30
CA LEU A 393 19.85 17.76 4.16
C LEU A 393 20.41 17.37 5.53
N GLU A 394 21.38 18.15 6.01
CA GLU A 394 22.05 17.97 7.30
C GLU A 394 21.09 18.22 8.48
N LYS A 395 21.13 17.33 9.48
CA LYS A 395 20.32 17.38 10.70
C LYS A 395 20.75 18.56 11.58
N THR A 396 19.88 19.56 11.72
CA THR A 396 20.01 20.62 12.74
C THR A 396 19.04 20.33 13.86
N VAL A 397 19.53 20.27 15.11
CA VAL A 397 18.69 20.02 16.31
C VAL A 397 17.87 21.27 16.62
N LEU A 398 16.54 21.17 16.61
CA LEU A 398 15.64 22.29 16.92
C LEU A 398 15.45 22.46 18.43
N THR A 399 15.90 23.60 18.98
CA THR A 399 15.74 23.93 20.41
C THR A 399 14.60 24.90 20.75
N SER A 400 14.01 25.54 19.72
CA SER A 400 12.86 26.45 19.81
C SER A 400 12.51 26.88 18.38
N GLY A 401 11.24 27.11 18.06
CA GLY A 401 10.88 27.62 16.74
C GLY A 401 9.45 27.30 16.30
N ILE A 402 9.13 27.73 15.10
CA ILE A 402 7.85 27.48 14.44
C ILE A 402 8.09 26.50 13.29
N ILE A 403 7.35 25.39 13.29
CA ILE A 403 7.34 24.41 12.20
C ILE A 403 6.01 24.54 11.46
N GLN A 404 6.09 24.67 10.14
CA GLN A 404 4.93 24.71 9.25
C GLN A 404 4.67 23.32 8.70
N GLY A 405 3.42 22.88 8.81
CA GLY A 405 2.88 21.68 8.18
C GLY A 405 1.54 21.98 7.54
N VAL A 406 0.72 20.93 7.42
CA VAL A 406 -0.64 20.99 6.87
C VAL A 406 -1.66 20.80 8.00
N GLY A 407 -2.55 21.77 8.19
CA GLY A 407 -3.67 21.63 9.13
C GLY A 407 -4.65 20.57 8.63
N ALA A 408 -4.85 19.52 9.43
CA ALA A 408 -5.75 18.41 9.09
C ALA A 408 -7.01 18.34 9.97
N ALA A 409 -6.97 18.95 11.17
CA ALA A 409 -8.16 19.21 11.99
C ALA A 409 -8.03 20.55 12.70
N GLN A 410 -9.10 21.35 12.69
CA GLN A 410 -9.14 22.72 13.21
C GLN A 410 -9.02 22.79 14.74
N GLY A 411 -8.63 23.97 15.23
CA GLY A 411 -8.54 24.29 16.65
C GLY A 411 -7.12 24.53 17.14
N ILE A 412 -7.02 25.11 18.33
CA ILE A 412 -5.75 25.48 18.95
C ILE A 412 -5.55 24.68 20.24
N ALA A 413 -4.43 23.96 20.32
CA ALA A 413 -4.00 23.25 21.52
C ALA A 413 -2.82 23.95 22.18
N VAL A 414 -2.85 24.08 23.50
CA VAL A 414 -1.73 24.62 24.29
C VAL A 414 -1.45 23.69 25.45
N ALA A 415 -0.41 22.87 25.31
CA ALA A 415 -0.05 21.85 26.28
C ALA A 415 1.44 21.48 26.15
N PRO A 416 2.06 20.83 27.15
CA PRO A 416 3.36 20.18 26.96
C PRO A 416 3.25 19.13 25.86
N MET A 417 4.29 19.00 25.05
CA MET A 417 4.38 17.91 24.08
C MET A 417 4.67 16.60 24.80
N GLN A 418 4.13 15.51 24.29
CA GLN A 418 4.58 14.16 24.60
C GLN A 418 5.07 13.56 23.29
N LEU A 419 6.35 13.20 23.28
CA LEU A 419 7.02 12.67 22.11
C LEU A 419 6.80 11.16 22.08
N HIS A 420 6.09 10.69 21.07
CA HIS A 420 5.80 9.30 20.74
C HIS A 420 6.43 8.99 19.40
N PHE A 421 7.72 9.30 19.25
CA PHE A 421 8.45 8.80 18.10
C PHE A 421 8.63 7.31 18.28
N ASN A 422 8.43 6.54 17.22
CA ASN A 422 8.96 5.19 17.16
C ASN A 422 10.49 5.30 17.26
N THR A 423 11.03 5.27 18.49
CA THR A 423 12.46 5.06 18.75
C THR A 423 12.91 3.65 18.33
N LEU A 424 12.00 2.83 17.78
CA LEU A 424 12.28 1.59 17.06
C LEU A 424 12.77 1.84 15.61
N GLY A 425 13.60 2.88 15.45
CA GLY A 425 14.79 2.78 14.61
C GLY A 425 15.87 1.89 15.25
N SER A 426 15.66 1.35 16.45
CA SER A 426 16.24 0.06 16.80
C SER A 426 15.55 -1.01 15.94
N SER A 427 16.10 -1.23 14.73
CA SER A 427 16.12 -2.58 14.16
C SER A 427 16.37 -3.49 15.35
N VAL A 428 15.45 -4.42 15.63
CA VAL A 428 15.81 -5.51 16.53
C VAL A 428 17.07 -6.08 15.87
N VAL A 429 18.19 -5.96 16.54
CA VAL A 429 19.44 -6.49 15.98
C VAL A 429 19.37 -7.96 16.31
N ASP A 430 19.50 -8.80 15.30
CA ASP A 430 19.77 -10.21 15.56
C ASP A 430 21.10 -10.26 16.30
N ASP A 431 21.07 -10.57 17.59
CA ASP A 431 22.26 -10.58 18.43
C ASP A 431 23.15 -11.81 18.17
N ALA A 432 22.88 -12.52 17.07
CA ALA A 432 23.53 -13.72 16.59
C ALA A 432 23.58 -14.85 17.64
N GLN A 433 22.68 -14.81 18.63
CA GLN A 433 22.48 -15.90 19.58
C GLN A 433 21.52 -16.93 19.00
N HIS A 434 21.72 -18.20 19.36
CA HIS A 434 20.80 -19.26 18.97
C HIS A 434 19.72 -19.41 20.02
N TYR A 435 18.53 -18.87 19.74
CA TYR A 435 17.36 -18.96 20.60
C TYR A 435 16.60 -20.27 20.39
N SER A 436 15.96 -20.76 21.45
CA SER A 436 15.19 -22.00 21.38
C SER A 436 13.84 -21.78 20.69
N PRO A 437 13.55 -22.46 19.56
CA PRO A 437 12.24 -22.35 18.90
C PRO A 437 11.08 -22.78 19.81
N THR A 438 11.35 -23.69 20.76
CA THR A 438 10.34 -24.17 21.73
C THR A 438 9.97 -23.14 22.79
N GLU A 439 10.75 -22.08 22.94
CA GLU A 439 10.50 -20.97 23.86
C GLU A 439 9.98 -19.75 23.10
N GLU A 440 10.57 -19.44 21.94
CA GLU A 440 10.25 -18.23 21.17
C GLU A 440 8.91 -18.32 20.40
N ILE A 441 8.55 -19.49 19.82
CA ILE A 441 7.27 -19.63 19.10
C ILE A 441 6.06 -19.44 20.03
N PRO A 442 5.98 -20.09 21.22
CA PRO A 442 4.91 -19.81 22.18
C PRO A 442 4.86 -18.35 22.65
N ARG A 443 6.02 -17.68 22.68
CA ARG A 443 6.14 -16.27 23.08
C ARG A 443 5.53 -15.34 22.03
N LEU A 444 5.77 -15.60 20.74
CA LEU A 444 5.08 -14.93 19.63
C LEU A 444 3.58 -15.18 19.68
N GLN A 445 3.15 -16.44 19.81
CA GLN A 445 1.73 -16.79 19.86
C GLN A 445 1.01 -16.09 21.02
N TYR A 446 1.64 -16.03 22.20
CA TYR A 446 1.11 -15.27 23.33
C TYR A 446 0.97 -13.77 23.04
N ALA A 447 1.94 -13.17 22.35
CA ALA A 447 1.89 -11.75 21.98
C ALA A 447 0.81 -11.45 20.94
N ILE A 448 0.64 -12.33 19.93
CA ILE A 448 -0.45 -12.25 18.94
C ILE A 448 -1.81 -12.35 19.64
N ASP A 449 -1.99 -13.34 20.53
CA ASP A 449 -3.24 -13.51 21.27
C ASP A 449 -3.53 -12.31 22.19
N ALA A 450 -2.50 -11.75 22.83
CA ALA A 450 -2.64 -10.55 23.65
C ALA A 450 -3.03 -9.32 22.82
N ALA A 451 -2.41 -9.11 21.65
CA ALA A 451 -2.77 -8.05 20.72
C ALA A 451 -4.23 -8.19 20.24
N ARG A 452 -4.64 -9.42 19.91
CA ARG A 452 -6.01 -9.73 19.49
C ARG A 452 -7.03 -9.42 20.59
N GLN A 453 -6.73 -9.79 21.84
CA GLN A 453 -7.59 -9.47 22.98
C GLN A 453 -7.65 -7.96 23.26
N GLN A 454 -6.55 -7.23 23.09
CA GLN A 454 -6.52 -5.76 23.21
C GLN A 454 -7.41 -5.10 22.16
N LEU A 455 -7.28 -5.49 20.89
CA LEU A 455 -8.12 -5.00 19.79
C LEU A 455 -9.59 -5.34 20.00
N GLY A 456 -9.92 -6.56 20.45
CA GLY A 456 -11.29 -6.95 20.79
C GLY A 456 -11.92 -6.04 21.86
N LYS A 457 -11.19 -5.74 22.93
CA LYS A 457 -11.64 -4.82 23.98
C LYS A 457 -11.79 -3.37 23.50
N GLN A 458 -10.97 -2.93 22.55
CA GLN A 458 -11.09 -1.59 21.94
C GLN A 458 -12.33 -1.50 21.05
N VAL A 459 -12.57 -2.51 20.22
CA VAL A 459 -13.78 -2.64 19.38
C VAL A 459 -15.06 -2.57 20.23
N GLU A 460 -15.10 -3.25 21.38
CA GLU A 460 -16.25 -3.23 22.30
C GLU A 460 -16.51 -1.85 22.95
N ARG A 461 -15.48 -1.00 23.09
CA ARG A 461 -15.58 0.32 23.74
C ARG A 461 -15.90 1.44 22.78
N LEU A 462 -15.64 1.26 21.49
CA LEU A 462 -15.81 2.29 20.47
C LEU A 462 -17.24 2.33 19.96
N THR A 463 -17.76 3.55 19.76
CA THR A 463 -19.11 3.79 19.23
C THR A 463 -19.10 4.25 17.77
N GLN A 464 -17.92 4.54 17.19
CA GLN A 464 -17.78 4.96 15.81
C GLN A 464 -17.64 3.74 14.88
N GLU A 465 -18.59 3.57 13.96
CA GLU A 465 -18.68 2.42 13.07
C GLU A 465 -17.43 2.23 12.18
N ASP A 466 -16.86 3.33 11.67
CA ASP A 466 -15.66 3.28 10.81
C ASP A 466 -14.42 2.75 11.56
N LEU A 467 -14.22 3.18 12.81
CA LEU A 467 -13.14 2.71 13.68
C LEU A 467 -13.32 1.24 14.06
N VAL A 468 -14.56 0.84 14.34
CA VAL A 468 -14.91 -0.55 14.64
C VAL A 468 -14.59 -1.45 13.45
N ALA A 469 -14.91 -1.02 12.22
CA ALA A 469 -14.60 -1.77 11.00
C ALA A 469 -13.09 -1.93 10.80
N ILE A 470 -12.30 -0.85 10.96
CA ILE A 470 -10.84 -0.88 10.80
C ILE A 470 -10.18 -1.78 11.85
N LEU A 471 -10.51 -1.62 13.14
CA LEU A 471 -9.91 -2.43 14.20
C LEU A 471 -10.37 -3.90 14.14
N SER A 472 -11.57 -4.16 13.63
CA SER A 472 -12.01 -5.54 13.34
C SER A 472 -11.18 -6.15 12.21
N MET A 473 -10.91 -5.41 11.14
CA MET A 473 -9.99 -5.85 10.08
C MET A 473 -8.58 -6.11 10.63
N HIS A 474 -8.02 -5.21 11.43
CA HIS A 474 -6.71 -5.41 12.08
C HIS A 474 -6.68 -6.66 12.96
N ARG A 475 -7.78 -6.93 13.68
CA ARG A 475 -7.93 -8.15 14.49
C ARG A 475 -7.94 -9.40 13.61
N ASP A 476 -8.68 -9.37 12.50
CA ASP A 476 -8.78 -10.50 11.58
C ASP A 476 -7.45 -10.72 10.83
N MET A 477 -6.67 -9.66 10.55
CA MET A 477 -5.31 -9.75 9.99
C MET A 477 -4.32 -10.48 10.91
N LEU A 478 -4.49 -10.38 12.23
CA LEU A 478 -3.66 -11.16 13.19
C LEU A 478 -3.95 -12.67 13.13
N GLU A 479 -5.07 -13.08 12.54
CA GLU A 479 -5.43 -14.48 12.36
C GLU A 479 -4.93 -15.05 11.02
N ASP A 480 -4.36 -14.20 10.16
CA ASP A 480 -3.77 -14.62 8.89
C ASP A 480 -2.48 -15.42 9.15
N PRO A 481 -2.44 -16.72 8.78
CA PRO A 481 -1.26 -17.55 8.96
C PRO A 481 -0.04 -16.98 8.25
N GLU A 482 -0.21 -16.29 7.12
CA GLU A 482 0.89 -15.75 6.30
C GLU A 482 1.73 -14.73 7.09
N LEU A 483 1.12 -13.98 8.02
CA LEU A 483 1.79 -13.01 8.88
C LEU A 483 2.70 -13.69 9.92
N SER A 484 2.30 -14.85 10.44
CA SER A 484 3.07 -15.62 11.45
C SER A 484 4.03 -16.65 10.86
N ASP A 485 3.72 -17.24 9.70
CA ASP A 485 4.44 -18.39 9.14
C ASP A 485 5.91 -18.10 8.88
N GLN A 486 6.21 -16.93 8.30
CA GLN A 486 7.59 -16.53 8.04
C GLN A 486 8.35 -16.23 9.33
N ALA A 487 7.71 -15.64 10.34
CA ALA A 487 8.33 -15.42 11.65
C ALA A 487 8.66 -16.76 12.35
N GLU A 488 7.76 -17.74 12.28
CA GLU A 488 8.01 -19.08 12.80
C GLU A 488 9.14 -19.81 12.09
N GLN A 489 9.28 -19.65 10.77
CA GLN A 489 10.40 -20.21 10.02
C GLN A 489 11.74 -19.62 10.47
N LEU A 490 11.81 -18.31 10.66
CA LEU A 490 13.02 -17.64 11.15
C LEU A 490 13.36 -18.06 12.59
N MET A 491 12.37 -18.21 13.47
CA MET A 491 12.59 -18.73 14.83
C MET A 491 13.09 -20.18 14.83
N LYS A 492 12.62 -21.03 13.91
CA LYS A 492 13.13 -22.41 13.74
C LYS A 492 14.61 -22.44 13.32
N LEU A 493 15.10 -21.39 12.67
CA LEU A 493 16.52 -21.21 12.33
C LEU A 493 17.35 -20.67 13.50
N GLY A 494 16.73 -20.44 14.66
CA GLY A 494 17.37 -20.00 15.89
C GLY A 494 17.33 -18.49 16.12
N HIS A 495 16.57 -17.75 15.32
CA HIS A 495 16.41 -16.31 15.52
C HIS A 495 15.38 -16.00 16.62
N LYS A 496 15.52 -14.82 17.23
CA LYS A 496 14.63 -14.33 18.28
C LYS A 496 13.23 -13.99 17.74
N ALA A 497 12.19 -14.08 18.57
CA ALA A 497 10.80 -13.79 18.18
C ALA A 497 10.60 -12.36 17.70
N GLU A 498 11.15 -11.38 18.40
CA GLU A 498 11.06 -9.95 18.05
C GLU A 498 11.57 -9.68 16.63
N TRP A 499 12.77 -10.19 16.32
CA TRP A 499 13.41 -10.00 15.03
C TRP A 499 12.66 -10.73 13.92
N SER A 500 12.33 -12.00 14.17
CA SER A 500 11.63 -12.86 13.22
C SER A 500 10.28 -12.29 12.83
N TRP A 501 9.54 -11.76 13.81
CA TRP A 501 8.29 -11.06 13.59
C TRP A 501 8.47 -9.77 12.79
N GLN A 502 9.48 -8.94 13.14
CA GLN A 502 9.80 -7.71 12.41
C GLN A 502 10.08 -7.96 10.93
N GLN A 503 10.88 -8.98 10.61
CA GLN A 503 11.16 -9.36 9.22
C GLN A 503 9.92 -9.84 8.46
N SER A 504 9.01 -10.54 9.15
CA SER A 504 7.78 -11.06 8.56
C SER A 504 6.85 -9.93 8.09
N PHE A 505 6.42 -9.07 9.02
CA PHE A 505 5.47 -8.01 8.67
C PHE A 505 6.09 -6.93 7.77
N THR A 506 7.40 -6.64 7.90
CA THR A 506 8.08 -5.65 7.04
C THR A 506 8.05 -6.11 5.59
N LYS A 507 8.39 -7.38 5.32
CA LYS A 507 8.38 -7.93 3.97
C LYS A 507 6.98 -7.93 3.36
N LEU A 508 5.96 -8.32 4.13
CA LEU A 508 4.57 -8.29 3.65
C LEU A 508 4.09 -6.86 3.36
N ALA A 509 4.44 -5.90 4.22
CA ALA A 509 4.14 -4.50 4.00
C ALA A 509 4.84 -3.95 2.75
N ASP A 510 6.09 -4.33 2.49
CA ASP A 510 6.84 -3.88 1.31
C ASP A 510 6.29 -4.47 0.01
N ILE A 511 5.86 -5.74 0.02
CA ILE A 511 5.13 -6.35 -1.10
C ILE A 511 3.82 -5.60 -1.36
N GLN A 512 3.09 -5.26 -0.28
CA GLN A 512 1.83 -4.52 -0.38
C GLN A 512 2.04 -3.09 -0.89
N ALA A 513 3.08 -2.40 -0.45
CA ALA A 513 3.41 -1.02 -0.84
C ALA A 513 3.88 -0.92 -2.29
N ALA A 514 4.48 -1.98 -2.83
CA ALA A 514 4.91 -2.06 -4.23
C ALA A 514 3.74 -2.25 -5.23
N LEU A 515 2.51 -2.42 -4.75
CA LEU A 515 1.34 -2.54 -5.62
C LEU A 515 1.03 -1.21 -6.34
N PRO A 516 0.78 -1.21 -7.66
CA PRO A 516 0.50 0.00 -8.43
C PRO A 516 -0.86 0.64 -8.12
N ASN A 517 -1.76 -0.09 -7.44
CA ASN A 517 -3.06 0.45 -7.01
C ASN A 517 -2.88 1.22 -5.69
N PRO A 518 -3.09 2.55 -5.66
CA PRO A 518 -2.88 3.37 -4.46
C PRO A 518 -3.73 2.93 -3.26
N LEU A 519 -4.94 2.43 -3.48
CA LEU A 519 -5.86 1.99 -2.42
C LEU A 519 -5.42 0.65 -1.81
N LEU A 520 -4.80 -0.22 -2.60
CA LEU A 520 -4.20 -1.46 -2.08
C LEU A 520 -2.83 -1.19 -1.45
N ALA A 521 -2.03 -0.29 -2.03
CA ALA A 521 -0.75 0.14 -1.46
C ALA A 521 -0.92 0.79 -0.07
N GLN A 522 -2.02 1.51 0.15
CA GLN A 522 -2.37 2.07 1.46
C GLN A 522 -2.53 1.01 2.56
N ARG A 523 -2.86 -0.26 2.22
CA ARG A 523 -2.93 -1.37 3.20
C ARG A 523 -1.58 -1.79 3.76
N ALA A 524 -0.48 -1.36 3.16
CA ALA A 524 0.86 -1.61 3.71
C ALA A 524 1.01 -0.97 5.10
N ALA A 525 0.39 0.20 5.31
CA ALA A 525 0.37 0.87 6.61
C ALA A 525 -0.39 0.03 7.66
N ASP A 526 -1.49 -0.61 7.28
CA ASP A 526 -2.26 -1.49 8.17
C ASP A 526 -1.46 -2.73 8.60
N ILE A 527 -0.70 -3.34 7.68
CA ILE A 527 0.18 -4.49 8.00
C ILE A 527 1.28 -4.06 8.98
N ARG A 528 1.88 -2.88 8.78
CA ARG A 528 2.89 -2.33 9.69
C ARG A 528 2.30 -2.04 11.07
N ASP A 529 1.11 -1.43 11.14
CA ASP A 529 0.44 -1.11 12.40
C ASP A 529 0.16 -2.37 13.24
N VAL A 530 -0.42 -3.39 12.61
CA VAL A 530 -0.69 -4.69 13.24
C VAL A 530 0.61 -5.39 13.67
N GLY A 531 1.64 -5.33 12.82
CA GLY A 531 2.97 -5.88 13.10
C GLY A 531 3.66 -5.22 14.29
N GLU A 532 3.70 -3.89 14.32
CA GLU A 532 4.35 -3.13 15.40
C GLU A 532 3.69 -3.38 16.76
N ARG A 533 2.36 -3.50 16.80
CA ARG A 533 1.61 -3.82 18.02
C ARG A 533 2.06 -5.13 18.67
N VAL A 534 2.21 -6.20 17.89
CA VAL A 534 2.70 -7.50 18.39
C VAL A 534 4.17 -7.40 18.79
N LEU A 535 4.98 -6.63 18.04
CA LEU A 535 6.38 -6.40 18.35
C LEU A 535 6.58 -5.69 19.70
N GLN A 536 5.71 -4.73 20.05
CA GLN A 536 5.72 -4.06 21.35
C GLN A 536 5.44 -5.03 22.50
N LEU A 537 4.48 -5.94 22.34
CA LEU A 537 4.15 -6.96 23.34
C LEU A 537 5.29 -7.99 23.51
N LEU A 538 6.00 -8.30 22.42
CA LEU A 538 7.16 -9.20 22.43
C LEU A 538 8.39 -8.60 23.10
N THR A 539 8.67 -7.32 22.83
CA THR A 539 9.87 -6.61 23.30
C THR A 539 9.81 -6.25 24.78
N LYS A 540 8.65 -6.41 25.45
CA LYS A 540 8.41 -6.04 26.85
C LYS A 540 9.17 -4.78 27.24
N HIS A 541 8.80 -3.64 26.65
CA HIS A 541 9.02 -2.41 27.39
C HIS A 541 8.01 -2.41 28.53
N ASP A 542 8.49 -2.81 29.71
CA ASP A 542 7.94 -2.42 31.01
C ASP A 542 8.13 -0.91 31.25
N GLU A 543 8.06 -0.10 30.19
CA GLU A 543 7.51 1.23 30.33
C GLU A 543 6.02 1.00 30.37
N ALA A 544 5.51 0.89 31.61
CA ALA A 544 4.21 1.47 31.90
C ALA A 544 4.10 2.69 31.00
N SER A 545 3.14 2.65 30.07
CA SER A 545 2.66 3.87 29.44
C SER A 545 2.60 4.84 30.59
N SER A 546 3.50 5.84 30.59
CA SER A 546 3.36 6.94 31.49
C SER A 546 2.09 7.57 30.98
N SER A 547 0.94 7.09 31.45
CA SER A 547 -0.35 7.66 31.19
C SER A 547 -0.12 9.08 31.65
N ALA A 548 -0.02 10.00 30.70
CA ALA A 548 0.34 11.35 31.05
C ALA A 548 -0.74 11.79 32.04
N GLU A 549 -0.37 12.02 33.29
CA GLU A 549 -1.33 12.47 34.30
C GLU A 549 -1.85 13.89 33.98
N LYS A 550 -1.34 14.50 32.90
CA LYS A 550 -1.55 15.88 32.49
C LYS A 550 -1.92 15.96 31.00
N PRO A 551 -2.76 16.94 30.63
CA PRO A 551 -3.05 17.24 29.23
C PRO A 551 -1.78 17.53 28.42
N HIS A 552 -1.68 16.99 27.20
CA HIS A 552 -0.49 17.12 26.34
C HIS A 552 -0.85 17.19 24.85
N ILE A 553 0.12 17.61 24.02
CA ILE A 553 0.08 17.48 22.56
C ILE A 553 0.82 16.19 22.19
N TRP A 554 0.16 15.28 21.49
CA TRP A 554 0.76 14.03 21.02
C TRP A 554 1.61 14.30 19.78
N VAL A 555 2.90 14.02 19.84
CA VAL A 555 3.83 14.24 18.73
C VAL A 555 4.37 12.90 18.27
N THR A 556 4.17 12.54 17.01
CA THR A 556 4.55 11.22 16.45
C THR A 556 5.15 11.36 15.06
N ASP A 557 5.74 10.30 14.52
CA ASP A 557 6.17 10.21 13.13
C ASP A 557 4.98 10.18 12.17
N GLU A 558 4.08 9.21 12.34
CA GLU A 558 2.84 9.05 11.59
C GLU A 558 1.69 8.70 12.56
N LEU A 559 0.47 9.12 12.22
CA LEU A 559 -0.71 8.80 13.02
C LEU A 559 -1.33 7.50 12.51
N LEU A 560 -1.20 6.42 13.28
CA LEU A 560 -1.79 5.12 12.97
C LEU A 560 -3.19 4.99 13.60
N PRO A 561 -4.13 4.24 12.98
CA PRO A 561 -5.45 3.99 13.58
C PRO A 561 -5.37 3.38 14.98
N SER A 562 -4.42 2.48 15.22
CA SER A 562 -4.29 1.84 16.53
C SER A 562 -3.81 2.81 17.62
N THR A 563 -2.98 3.80 17.27
CA THR A 563 -2.55 4.89 18.18
C THR A 563 -3.75 5.70 18.67
N LEU A 564 -4.69 6.03 17.77
CA LEU A 564 -5.92 6.75 18.14
C LEU A 564 -6.83 5.94 19.07
N ALA A 565 -6.84 4.61 18.96
CA ALA A 565 -7.65 3.74 19.80
C ALA A 565 -7.11 3.59 21.23
N GLU A 566 -5.80 3.76 21.43
CA GLU A 566 -5.16 3.74 22.75
C GLU A 566 -5.13 5.11 23.43
N MET A 567 -5.30 6.16 22.64
CA MET A 567 -5.23 7.54 23.08
C MET A 567 -6.35 7.87 24.07
N ASP A 568 -5.99 8.38 25.24
CA ASP A 568 -6.97 9.01 26.13
C ASP A 568 -7.31 10.40 25.56
N THR A 569 -8.39 10.45 24.79
CA THR A 569 -8.92 11.67 24.16
C THR A 569 -9.30 12.77 25.18
N THR A 570 -9.42 12.45 26.46
CA THR A 570 -9.65 13.46 27.51
C THR A 570 -8.37 14.23 27.88
N LEU A 571 -7.21 13.60 27.69
CA LEU A 571 -5.88 14.15 28.00
C LEU A 571 -5.20 14.73 26.76
N VAL A 572 -5.35 14.11 25.59
CA VAL A 572 -4.76 14.64 24.36
C VAL A 572 -5.48 15.89 23.90
N LYS A 573 -4.74 16.99 23.81
CA LYS A 573 -5.27 18.31 23.40
C LYS A 573 -4.99 18.65 21.95
N GLY A 574 -4.05 17.96 21.31
CA GLY A 574 -3.71 18.14 19.91
C GLY A 574 -2.75 17.04 19.44
N ILE A 575 -2.65 16.85 18.12
CA ILE A 575 -1.79 15.84 17.49
C ILE A 575 -0.89 16.51 16.44
N ALA A 576 0.39 16.16 16.44
CA ALA A 576 1.38 16.64 15.48
C ALA A 576 2.11 15.44 14.87
N THR A 577 2.20 15.39 13.54
CA THR A 577 2.92 14.29 12.85
C THR A 577 4.01 14.80 11.91
N ALA A 578 5.12 14.06 11.84
CA ALA A 578 6.21 14.34 10.90
C ALA A 578 5.77 14.05 9.45
N TYR A 579 5.09 12.93 9.26
CA TYR A 579 4.61 12.40 7.98
C TYR A 579 3.08 12.23 7.99
N GLY A 580 2.53 11.88 6.82
CA GLY A 580 1.09 11.66 6.63
C GLY A 580 0.36 12.84 5.97
N GLY A 581 -0.76 12.53 5.32
CA GLY A 581 -1.58 13.51 4.60
C GLY A 581 -2.87 13.86 5.36
N ALA A 582 -3.42 15.04 5.09
CA ALA A 582 -4.65 15.53 5.73
C ALA A 582 -5.91 14.67 5.43
N ASN A 583 -5.81 13.78 4.44
CA ASN A 583 -6.86 12.85 4.01
C ASN A 583 -6.59 11.40 4.44
N SER A 584 -5.57 11.13 5.27
CA SER A 584 -5.36 9.76 5.79
C SER A 584 -6.53 9.35 6.68
N HIS A 585 -6.80 8.04 6.76
CA HIS A 585 -7.87 7.51 7.60
C HIS A 585 -7.75 7.99 9.06
N ALA A 586 -6.53 8.00 9.60
CA ALA A 586 -6.28 8.51 10.94
C ALA A 586 -6.50 10.02 11.07
N ALA A 587 -6.16 10.83 10.05
CA ALA A 587 -6.44 12.27 10.05
C ALA A 587 -7.95 12.57 10.01
N ILE A 588 -8.72 11.77 9.26
CA ILE A 588 -10.19 11.86 9.21
C ILE A 588 -10.79 11.52 10.60
N LEU A 589 -10.26 10.50 11.27
CA LEU A 589 -10.70 10.08 12.59
C LEU A 589 -10.36 11.11 13.68
N ALA A 590 -9.14 11.65 13.71
CA ALA A 590 -8.79 12.73 14.63
C ALA A 590 -9.72 13.96 14.48
N ARG A 591 -10.09 14.28 13.23
CA ARG A 591 -11.08 15.33 12.91
C ARG A 591 -12.49 14.96 13.39
N SER A 592 -12.86 13.69 13.37
CA SER A 592 -14.15 13.22 13.89
C SER A 592 -14.24 13.43 15.41
N LEU A 593 -13.13 13.21 16.12
CA LEU A 593 -12.97 13.38 17.57
C LEU A 593 -12.85 14.85 18.00
N GLY A 594 -12.66 15.78 17.06
CA GLY A 594 -12.52 17.21 17.34
C GLY A 594 -11.19 17.58 17.99
N ILE A 595 -10.15 16.76 17.80
CA ILE A 595 -8.80 17.01 18.30
C ILE A 595 -8.03 17.79 17.22
N PRO A 596 -7.46 18.97 17.53
CA PRO A 596 -6.60 19.71 16.60
C PRO A 596 -5.46 18.84 16.06
N LEU A 597 -5.22 18.87 14.75
CA LEU A 597 -4.23 18.02 14.08
C LEU A 597 -3.45 18.80 13.03
N VAL A 598 -2.12 18.70 13.09
CA VAL A 598 -1.21 19.17 12.03
C VAL A 598 -0.35 17.99 11.56
N VAL A 599 -0.32 17.76 10.26
CA VAL A 599 0.43 16.66 9.63
C VAL A 599 1.53 17.19 8.71
N GLY A 600 2.52 16.37 8.41
CA GLY A 600 3.57 16.72 7.45
C GLY A 600 4.50 17.83 7.95
N LEU A 601 4.79 17.87 9.25
CA LEU A 601 5.74 18.82 9.85
C LEU A 601 7.22 18.52 9.49
N GLY A 602 7.47 17.37 8.85
CA GLY A 602 8.77 16.97 8.32
C GLY A 602 9.72 16.41 9.36
N GLU A 603 10.88 15.93 8.90
CA GLU A 603 11.90 15.23 9.71
C GLU A 603 12.43 16.06 10.87
N SER A 604 12.37 17.39 10.78
CA SER A 604 12.80 18.29 11.85
C SER A 604 12.05 18.04 13.17
N LEU A 605 10.79 17.57 13.10
CA LEU A 605 9.99 17.17 14.25
C LEU A 605 10.63 15.99 15.00
N LEU A 606 11.23 15.04 14.27
CA LEU A 606 11.85 13.81 14.82
C LEU A 606 13.13 14.08 15.60
N THR A 607 13.67 15.31 15.54
CA THR A 607 14.90 15.71 16.24
C THR A 607 14.63 16.31 17.63
N LEU A 608 13.36 16.40 18.05
CA LEU A 608 12.98 16.94 19.35
C LEU A 608 13.37 15.97 20.47
N GLU A 609 14.09 16.46 21.47
CA GLU A 609 14.59 15.62 22.57
C GLU A 609 13.84 15.85 23.90
N THR A 610 13.09 16.94 24.03
CA THR A 610 12.44 17.32 25.30
C THR A 610 10.98 17.74 25.16
N PRO A 611 10.11 17.39 26.12
CA PRO A 611 8.71 17.80 26.14
C PRO A 611 8.58 19.28 26.54
N TRP A 612 8.74 20.19 25.59
CA TRP A 612 8.44 21.61 25.82
C TRP A 612 6.94 21.88 25.81
N MET A 613 6.54 22.98 26.45
CA MET A 613 5.27 23.61 26.12
C MET A 613 5.24 23.89 24.62
N ALA A 614 4.11 23.59 23.98
CA ALA A 614 3.90 23.91 22.59
C ALA A 614 2.52 24.51 22.37
N ILE A 615 2.41 25.25 21.27
CA ILE A 615 1.14 25.70 20.71
C ILE A 615 0.98 24.97 19.37
N LEU A 616 -0.07 24.17 19.25
CA LEU A 616 -0.48 23.56 17.99
C LEU A 616 -1.67 24.34 17.46
N ASP A 617 -1.56 24.90 16.26
CA ASP A 617 -2.62 25.60 15.57
C ASP A 617 -3.01 24.78 14.34
N GLY A 618 -4.07 23.98 14.49
CA GLY A 618 -4.63 23.13 13.45
C GLY A 618 -5.34 23.90 12.34
N ASP A 619 -5.74 25.15 12.60
CA ASP A 619 -6.32 26.04 11.59
C ASP A 619 -5.24 26.56 10.63
N LYS A 620 -4.05 26.88 11.14
CA LYS A 620 -2.92 27.40 10.34
C LYS A 620 -1.89 26.34 9.92
N GLY A 621 -2.02 25.12 10.43
CA GLY A 621 -1.03 24.06 10.19
C GLY A 621 0.32 24.35 10.86
N LEU A 622 0.33 24.95 12.05
CA LEU A 622 1.55 25.42 12.73
C LEU A 622 1.78 24.67 14.04
N LEU A 623 3.04 24.32 14.31
CA LEU A 623 3.51 23.89 15.62
C LEU A 623 4.60 24.87 16.11
N GLU A 624 4.32 25.56 17.22
CA GLU A 624 5.26 26.48 17.87
C GLU A 624 5.81 25.85 19.15
N ILE A 625 7.14 25.71 19.22
CA ILE A 625 7.83 24.94 20.25
C ILE A 625 8.59 25.85 21.21
N ALA A 626 8.44 25.61 22.51
CA ALA A 626 8.93 26.47 23.59
C ALA A 626 8.54 27.96 23.44
N PRO A 627 7.24 28.29 23.22
CA PRO A 627 6.79 29.66 23.10
C PRO A 627 6.95 30.42 24.42
N GLU A 628 7.12 31.74 24.33
CA GLU A 628 7.17 32.62 25.49
C GLU A 628 5.85 32.61 26.28
N ALA A 629 5.91 32.91 27.59
CA ALA A 629 4.74 32.89 28.47
C ALA A 629 3.58 33.79 27.99
N LEU A 630 3.89 34.95 27.40
CA LEU A 630 2.90 35.85 26.82
C LEU A 630 2.16 35.19 25.65
N ARG A 631 2.89 34.49 24.79
CA ARG A 631 2.36 33.80 23.62
C ARG A 631 1.48 32.61 24.01
N ILE A 632 1.88 31.84 25.04
CA ILE A 632 1.05 30.78 25.66
C ILE A 632 -0.28 31.35 26.17
N GLN A 633 -0.23 32.47 26.88
CA GLN A 633 -1.44 33.11 27.42
C GLN A 633 -2.38 33.58 26.30
N GLN A 634 -1.84 34.20 25.25
CA GLN A 634 -2.59 34.60 24.07
C GLN A 634 -3.25 33.40 23.38
N ALA A 635 -2.50 32.32 23.11
CA ALA A 635 -3.04 31.13 22.46
C ALA A 635 -4.15 30.45 23.27
N LYS A 636 -4.02 30.37 24.61
CA LYS A 636 -5.08 29.86 25.48
C LYS A 636 -6.35 30.72 25.44
N GLN A 637 -6.19 32.04 25.41
CA GLN A 637 -7.34 32.94 25.27
C GLN A 637 -8.02 32.76 23.91
N THR A 638 -7.25 32.64 22.83
CA THR A 638 -7.80 32.37 21.49
C THR A 638 -8.56 31.05 21.45
N ALA A 639 -8.01 29.96 21.98
CA ALA A 639 -8.66 28.65 22.03
C ALA A 639 -10.00 28.69 22.81
N GLU A 640 -10.02 29.35 23.97
CA GLU A 640 -11.24 29.50 24.76
C GLU A 640 -12.30 30.35 24.04
N ARG A 641 -11.89 31.43 23.35
CA ARG A 641 -12.80 32.24 22.52
C ARG A 641 -13.40 31.42 21.37
N GLN A 642 -12.59 30.62 20.67
CA GLN A 642 -13.05 29.74 19.59
C GLN A 642 -14.09 28.75 20.09
N LYS A 643 -13.84 28.11 21.25
CA LYS A 643 -14.80 27.20 21.89
C LYS A 643 -16.12 27.89 22.27
N GLN A 644 -16.05 29.10 22.84
CA GLN A 644 -17.23 29.88 23.17
C GLN A 644 -18.02 30.29 21.91
N LEU A 645 -17.31 30.61 20.83
CA LEU A 645 -17.91 30.95 19.55
C LEU A 645 -18.65 29.76 18.95
N GLU A 646 -18.05 28.57 18.96
CA GLU A 646 -18.67 27.32 18.51
C GLU A 646 -19.92 26.99 19.32
N ALA A 647 -19.87 27.13 20.64
CA ALA A 647 -21.04 26.92 21.50
C ALA A 647 -22.18 27.90 21.18
N ARG A 648 -21.87 29.18 20.93
CA ARG A 648 -22.85 30.20 20.49
C ARG A 648 -23.42 29.88 19.12
N ALA A 649 -22.59 29.41 18.19
CA ALA A 649 -22.99 29.01 16.86
C ALA A 649 -24.00 27.85 16.92
N LEU A 650 -23.68 26.82 17.70
CA LEU A 650 -24.56 25.66 17.88
C LEU A 650 -25.89 26.04 18.56
N ALA A 651 -25.85 26.88 19.60
CA ALA A 651 -27.05 27.34 20.29
C ALA A 651 -28.02 28.13 19.39
N SER A 652 -27.51 28.73 18.30
CA SER A 652 -28.29 29.53 17.35
C SER A 652 -28.35 28.92 15.95
N CYS A 653 -28.03 27.63 15.80
CA CYS A 653 -27.92 26.98 14.48
C CYS A 653 -29.25 26.96 13.71
N GLN A 654 -30.38 26.81 14.40
CA GLN A 654 -31.72 26.79 13.80
C GLN A 654 -32.24 28.18 13.38
N GLN A 655 -31.59 29.27 13.79
CA GLN A 655 -31.98 30.62 13.34
C GLN A 655 -31.57 30.83 11.88
N PRO A 656 -32.35 31.55 11.06
CA PRO A 656 -32.03 31.77 9.66
C PRO A 656 -30.74 32.58 9.46
N ALA A 657 -30.12 32.43 8.29
CA ALA A 657 -28.98 33.25 7.89
C ALA A 657 -29.44 34.58 7.26
N ILE A 658 -29.63 35.58 8.11
CA ILE A 658 -30.03 36.94 7.72
C ILE A 658 -29.00 37.91 8.28
N THR A 659 -28.38 38.68 7.40
CA THR A 659 -27.39 39.72 7.72
C THR A 659 -27.98 40.86 8.56
N GLN A 660 -27.12 41.71 9.13
CA GLN A 660 -27.54 42.84 9.96
C GLN A 660 -28.47 43.82 9.21
N ASP A 661 -28.25 43.97 7.90
CA ASP A 661 -29.03 44.79 6.98
C ASP A 661 -30.12 44.00 6.23
N GLN A 662 -30.58 42.87 6.81
CA GLN A 662 -31.76 42.10 6.40
C GLN A 662 -31.65 41.39 5.04
N HIS A 663 -30.46 41.25 4.48
CA HIS A 663 -30.23 40.37 3.34
C HIS A 663 -30.20 38.90 3.80
N LYS A 664 -31.06 38.08 3.20
CA LYS A 664 -31.14 36.63 3.46
C LYS A 664 -30.27 35.88 2.47
N ILE A 665 -29.53 34.88 2.96
CA ILE A 665 -28.77 33.92 2.16
C ILE A 665 -29.14 32.50 2.63
N GLU A 666 -29.32 31.55 1.72
CA GLU A 666 -29.61 30.16 2.08
C GLU A 666 -28.31 29.45 2.48
N VAL A 667 -28.30 28.79 3.65
CA VAL A 667 -27.14 28.00 4.11
C VAL A 667 -27.50 26.52 4.09
N ALA A 668 -26.84 25.79 3.20
CA ALA A 668 -27.14 24.41 2.88
C ALA A 668 -26.01 23.45 3.29
N GLY A 669 -26.32 22.15 3.31
CA GLY A 669 -25.35 21.09 3.57
C GLY A 669 -24.82 20.43 2.29
N ASN A 670 -23.51 20.18 2.25
CA ASN A 670 -22.86 19.25 1.33
C ASN A 670 -22.90 17.84 1.96
N ILE A 671 -23.49 16.87 1.26
CA ILE A 671 -23.66 15.50 1.75
C ILE A 671 -23.23 14.45 0.72
N ALA A 672 -22.85 13.28 1.23
CA ALA A 672 -22.53 12.07 0.49
C ALA A 672 -23.44 10.90 0.87
N ASN A 673 -24.10 10.96 2.03
CA ASN A 673 -24.93 9.87 2.55
C ASN A 673 -26.11 10.33 3.42
N LEU A 674 -26.92 9.36 3.87
CA LEU A 674 -28.10 9.60 4.69
C LEU A 674 -27.78 10.22 6.06
N ALA A 675 -26.73 9.75 6.74
CA ALA A 675 -26.36 10.26 8.06
C ALA A 675 -25.99 11.76 8.00
N GLU A 676 -25.30 12.18 6.94
CA GLU A 676 -24.99 13.59 6.71
C GLU A 676 -26.23 14.43 6.37
N ALA A 677 -27.25 13.85 5.72
CA ALA A 677 -28.53 14.52 5.50
C ALA A 677 -29.25 14.81 6.82
N GLU A 678 -29.32 13.81 7.71
CA GLU A 678 -29.90 13.97 9.06
C GLU A 678 -29.12 15.01 9.87
N LYS A 679 -27.78 14.92 9.83
CA LYS A 679 -26.90 15.86 10.54
C LYS A 679 -27.04 17.29 10.03
N THR A 680 -27.24 17.46 8.73
CA THR A 680 -27.49 18.78 8.12
C THR A 680 -28.73 19.44 8.70
N VAL A 681 -29.82 18.68 8.86
CA VAL A 681 -31.07 19.19 9.48
C VAL A 681 -30.86 19.51 10.97
N GLU A 682 -30.19 18.62 11.70
CA GLU A 682 -29.84 18.82 13.13
C GLU A 682 -29.04 20.12 13.33
N MET A 683 -28.07 20.37 12.45
CA MET A 683 -27.18 21.54 12.47
C MET A 683 -27.81 22.81 11.87
N GLY A 684 -29.10 22.78 11.52
CA GLY A 684 -29.86 23.95 11.08
C GLY A 684 -29.67 24.31 9.61
N GLY A 685 -29.26 23.36 8.77
CA GLY A 685 -29.23 23.52 7.31
C GLY A 685 -30.62 23.83 6.76
N GLU A 686 -30.68 24.77 5.83
CA GLU A 686 -31.92 25.25 5.19
C GLU A 686 -32.26 24.43 3.94
N ALA A 687 -31.26 23.81 3.32
CA ALA A 687 -31.35 22.89 2.20
C ALA A 687 -30.16 21.90 2.21
N VAL A 688 -30.16 20.95 1.27
CA VAL A 688 -28.92 20.32 0.78
C VAL A 688 -28.56 20.99 -0.53
N GLY A 689 -27.38 21.60 -0.59
CA GLY A 689 -26.89 22.32 -1.77
C GLY A 689 -25.98 21.48 -2.67
N LEU A 690 -25.57 20.31 -2.17
CA LEU A 690 -24.88 19.30 -2.95
C LEU A 690 -25.06 17.92 -2.32
N LEU A 691 -25.80 17.04 -2.99
CA LEU A 691 -25.68 15.59 -2.81
C LEU A 691 -24.69 15.05 -3.86
N ARG A 692 -23.58 14.52 -3.37
CA ARG A 692 -22.57 13.80 -4.18
C ARG A 692 -23.07 12.39 -4.48
N THR A 693 -23.56 12.18 -5.70
CA THR A 693 -24.17 10.89 -6.08
C THR A 693 -23.15 9.80 -6.38
N GLU A 694 -21.86 10.12 -6.52
CA GLU A 694 -20.81 9.13 -6.81
C GLU A 694 -20.76 8.02 -5.76
N PHE A 695 -20.94 8.37 -4.48
CA PHE A 695 -20.98 7.42 -3.38
C PHE A 695 -22.17 6.45 -3.47
N VAL A 696 -23.28 6.87 -4.09
CA VAL A 696 -24.42 6.00 -4.38
C VAL A 696 -24.02 4.93 -5.37
N PHE A 697 -23.27 5.29 -6.41
CA PHE A 697 -22.80 4.36 -7.44
C PHE A 697 -21.66 3.46 -6.94
N MET A 698 -20.73 4.00 -6.15
CA MET A 698 -19.59 3.25 -5.60
C MET A 698 -20.00 2.19 -4.57
N HIS A 699 -21.18 2.30 -3.97
CA HIS A 699 -21.70 1.28 -3.05
C HIS A 699 -22.06 -0.05 -3.74
N TYR A 700 -22.21 -0.05 -5.07
CA TYR A 700 -22.62 -1.23 -5.83
C TYR A 700 -21.49 -1.76 -6.71
N ALA A 701 -21.33 -3.09 -6.76
CA ALA A 701 -20.40 -3.75 -7.66
C ALA A 701 -20.85 -3.72 -9.14
N THR A 702 -22.15 -3.51 -9.36
CA THR A 702 -22.81 -3.41 -10.67
C THR A 702 -23.61 -2.13 -10.77
N GLU A 703 -23.94 -1.68 -11.99
CA GLU A 703 -24.74 -0.46 -12.19
C GLU A 703 -26.06 -0.54 -11.38
N PRO A 704 -26.33 0.43 -10.48
CA PRO A 704 -27.52 0.38 -9.64
C PRO A 704 -28.79 0.66 -10.45
N SER A 705 -29.79 -0.21 -10.30
CA SER A 705 -31.08 -0.07 -10.96
C SER A 705 -31.85 1.18 -10.49
N GLU A 706 -32.81 1.64 -11.31
CA GLU A 706 -33.71 2.77 -10.97
C GLU A 706 -34.34 2.58 -9.58
N ALA A 707 -34.82 1.38 -9.24
CA ALA A 707 -35.46 1.09 -7.96
C ALA A 707 -34.49 1.22 -6.77
N GLN A 708 -33.25 0.77 -6.92
CA GLN A 708 -32.21 0.90 -5.87
C GLN A 708 -31.86 2.36 -5.64
N GLN A 709 -31.63 3.12 -6.71
CA GLN A 709 -31.36 4.56 -6.63
C GLN A 709 -32.56 5.32 -6.05
N GLN A 710 -33.78 5.01 -6.48
CA GLN A 710 -35.01 5.64 -5.98
C GLN A 710 -35.15 5.42 -4.47
N GLN A 711 -34.98 4.19 -3.99
CA GLN A 711 -35.05 3.88 -2.56
C GLN A 711 -34.03 4.70 -1.76
N TYR A 712 -32.80 4.82 -2.27
CA TYR A 712 -31.75 5.60 -1.62
C TYR A 712 -32.11 7.09 -1.56
N TYR A 713 -32.48 7.70 -2.68
CA TYR A 713 -32.87 9.11 -2.74
C TYR A 713 -34.12 9.40 -1.90
N GLN A 714 -35.10 8.49 -1.82
CA GLN A 714 -36.27 8.63 -0.97
C GLN A 714 -35.92 8.76 0.52
N GLN A 715 -34.92 8.00 0.99
CA GLN A 715 -34.46 8.09 2.37
C GLN A 715 -33.86 9.46 2.67
N ILE A 716 -32.99 9.96 1.79
CA ILE A 716 -32.39 11.30 1.91
C ILE A 716 -33.46 12.38 1.90
N ILE A 717 -34.34 12.37 0.90
CA ILE A 717 -35.40 13.37 0.76
C ILE A 717 -36.35 13.36 1.96
N LYS A 718 -36.60 12.19 2.57
CA LYS A 718 -37.38 12.08 3.81
C LYS A 718 -36.64 12.72 5.00
N ALA A 719 -35.34 12.47 5.13
CA ALA A 719 -34.52 13.05 6.21
C ALA A 719 -34.49 14.58 6.18
N LEU A 720 -34.59 15.20 4.99
CA LEU A 720 -34.60 16.66 4.84
C LEU A 720 -35.85 17.35 5.39
N ALA A 721 -36.90 16.59 5.74
CA ALA A 721 -38.12 17.09 6.36
C ALA A 721 -38.75 18.28 5.61
N GLY A 722 -38.82 18.16 4.28
CA GLY A 722 -39.44 19.15 3.38
C GLY A 722 -38.50 20.24 2.85
N ARG A 723 -37.22 20.22 3.23
CA ARG A 723 -36.20 21.13 2.68
C ARG A 723 -35.76 20.71 1.27
N PRO A 724 -35.32 21.65 0.40
CA PRO A 724 -34.84 21.33 -0.94
C PRO A 724 -33.60 20.44 -0.95
N LEU A 725 -33.54 19.57 -1.97
CA LEU A 725 -32.37 18.75 -2.30
C LEU A 725 -31.79 19.18 -3.64
N VAL A 726 -30.54 19.63 -3.65
CA VAL A 726 -29.72 19.75 -4.86
C VAL A 726 -28.94 18.45 -5.07
N ALA A 727 -29.40 17.61 -5.99
CA ALA A 727 -28.72 16.39 -6.40
C ALA A 727 -27.82 16.65 -7.61
N ARG A 728 -26.52 16.40 -7.46
CA ARG A 728 -25.59 16.45 -8.59
C ARG A 728 -25.61 15.12 -9.33
N CYS A 729 -25.85 15.14 -10.63
CA CYS A 729 -25.70 13.96 -11.47
C CYS A 729 -24.25 13.41 -11.39
N LEU A 730 -24.09 12.15 -11.78
CA LEU A 730 -22.83 11.40 -11.61
C LEU A 730 -21.61 12.17 -12.17
N ASP A 731 -20.66 12.55 -11.30
CA ASP A 731 -19.37 13.16 -11.65
C ASP A 731 -18.20 12.22 -11.33
N VAL A 732 -17.99 11.28 -12.26
CA VAL A 732 -16.84 10.36 -12.27
C VAL A 732 -16.04 10.52 -13.56
N GLY A 733 -14.75 10.23 -13.49
CA GLY A 733 -13.79 10.24 -14.59
C GLY A 733 -12.74 9.14 -14.39
N GLY A 734 -11.65 9.19 -15.17
CA GLY A 734 -10.57 8.19 -15.09
C GLY A 734 -9.86 8.13 -13.73
N ASP A 735 -10.01 9.15 -12.89
CA ASP A 735 -9.50 9.22 -11.51
C ASP A 735 -10.37 8.44 -10.51
N LYS A 736 -11.62 8.12 -10.86
CA LYS A 736 -12.61 7.43 -10.01
C LYS A 736 -13.30 6.29 -10.78
N PRO A 737 -12.58 5.20 -11.08
CA PRO A 737 -13.10 4.14 -11.93
C PRO A 737 -14.29 3.43 -11.28
N LEU A 738 -15.39 3.27 -12.04
CA LEU A 738 -16.51 2.42 -11.68
C LEU A 738 -16.39 1.09 -12.42
N PRO A 739 -16.38 -0.08 -11.73
CA PRO A 739 -16.18 -1.38 -12.37
C PRO A 739 -17.15 -1.69 -13.52
N PHE A 740 -18.40 -1.21 -13.40
CA PHE A 740 -19.46 -1.43 -14.39
C PHE A 740 -19.51 -0.36 -15.49
N LEU A 741 -18.70 0.70 -15.39
CA LEU A 741 -18.59 1.75 -16.40
C LEU A 741 -17.10 2.00 -16.72
N PRO A 742 -16.42 1.02 -17.35
CA PRO A 742 -14.99 1.09 -17.59
C PRO A 742 -14.68 2.23 -18.56
N GLN A 743 -13.73 3.08 -18.16
CA GLN A 743 -13.23 4.17 -19.00
C GLN A 743 -11.84 3.83 -19.54
N PRO A 744 -11.49 4.25 -20.76
CA PRO A 744 -10.12 4.18 -21.23
C PRO A 744 -9.24 5.06 -20.34
N LYS A 745 -7.99 4.65 -20.14
CA LYS A 745 -7.00 5.49 -19.44
C LYS A 745 -6.73 6.73 -20.28
N GLU A 746 -6.83 7.90 -19.67
CA GLU A 746 -6.54 9.19 -20.29
C GLU A 746 -5.24 9.77 -19.70
N GLU A 747 -4.46 10.50 -20.51
CA GLU A 747 -3.26 11.19 -20.02
C GLU A 747 -3.61 12.24 -18.96
N ASN A 748 -4.75 12.91 -19.13
CA ASN A 748 -5.23 13.97 -18.23
C ASN A 748 -6.70 13.71 -17.86
N PRO A 749 -6.99 12.83 -16.88
CA PRO A 749 -8.37 12.47 -16.51
C PRO A 749 -9.23 13.68 -16.13
N PHE A 750 -8.64 14.71 -15.52
CA PHE A 750 -9.34 15.95 -15.19
C PHE A 750 -9.78 16.75 -16.42
N LEU A 751 -9.13 16.59 -17.58
CA LEU A 751 -9.45 17.31 -18.82
C LEU A 751 -10.23 16.46 -19.83
N GLY A 752 -10.47 15.19 -19.54
CA GLY A 752 -11.04 14.22 -20.49
C GLY A 752 -12.52 13.90 -20.30
N VAL A 753 -12.89 12.63 -20.50
CA VAL A 753 -14.26 12.13 -20.46
C VAL A 753 -14.71 11.90 -19.01
N ARG A 754 -15.18 12.97 -18.37
CA ARG A 754 -15.72 12.95 -17.01
C ARG A 754 -17.06 13.66 -16.88
N GLY A 755 -17.78 13.33 -15.80
CA GLY A 755 -19.06 13.95 -15.45
C GLY A 755 -20.10 13.84 -16.56
N ILE A 756 -20.64 14.97 -17.00
CA ILE A 756 -21.73 14.94 -17.99
C ILE A 756 -21.31 14.38 -19.34
N ARG A 757 -20.05 14.56 -19.75
CA ARG A 757 -19.54 14.01 -21.02
C ARG A 757 -19.59 12.48 -21.04
N LEU A 758 -19.26 11.86 -19.92
CA LEU A 758 -19.37 10.41 -19.75
C LEU A 758 -20.83 9.96 -19.84
N THR A 759 -21.72 10.64 -19.12
CA THR A 759 -23.14 10.24 -19.07
C THR A 759 -23.91 10.60 -20.35
N LEU A 760 -23.40 11.51 -21.19
CA LEU A 760 -23.86 11.71 -22.56
C LEU A 760 -23.37 10.63 -23.53
N GLN A 761 -22.19 10.03 -23.30
CA GLN A 761 -21.74 8.83 -24.03
C GLN A 761 -22.46 7.56 -23.59
N HIS A 762 -22.96 7.54 -22.35
CA HIS A 762 -23.77 6.47 -21.78
C HIS A 762 -25.15 6.97 -21.28
N PRO A 763 -26.05 7.41 -22.19
CA PRO A 763 -27.30 8.07 -21.81
C PRO A 763 -28.20 7.25 -20.87
N HIS A 764 -28.12 5.92 -20.91
CA HIS A 764 -28.94 5.05 -20.04
C HIS A 764 -28.65 5.27 -18.55
N VAL A 765 -27.39 5.59 -18.20
CA VAL A 765 -26.97 5.91 -16.83
C VAL A 765 -27.63 7.21 -16.37
N LEU A 766 -27.57 8.25 -17.21
CA LEU A 766 -28.19 9.54 -16.93
C LEU A 766 -29.71 9.41 -16.81
N GLU A 767 -30.34 8.71 -17.75
CA GLU A 767 -31.78 8.51 -17.78
C GLU A 767 -32.27 7.76 -16.54
N THR A 768 -31.57 6.70 -16.14
CA THR A 768 -31.89 5.92 -14.95
C THR A 768 -31.75 6.75 -13.68
N GLN A 769 -30.68 7.56 -13.58
CA GLN A 769 -30.48 8.46 -12.44
C GLN A 769 -31.56 9.54 -12.35
N LEU A 770 -31.90 10.19 -13.47
CA LEU A 770 -32.94 11.21 -13.52
C LEU A 770 -34.31 10.64 -13.17
N SER A 771 -34.66 9.46 -13.72
CA SER A 771 -35.90 8.75 -13.39
C SER A 771 -35.97 8.46 -11.89
N ALA A 772 -34.90 7.92 -11.30
CA ALA A 772 -34.85 7.59 -9.89
C ALA A 772 -34.99 8.83 -8.98
N LEU A 773 -34.33 9.94 -9.31
CA LEU A 773 -34.43 11.20 -8.56
C LEU A 773 -35.86 11.77 -8.61
N MET A 774 -36.44 11.86 -9.81
CA MET A 774 -37.80 12.38 -10.02
C MET A 774 -38.86 11.48 -9.36
N ALA A 775 -38.71 10.16 -9.47
CA ALA A 775 -39.58 9.19 -8.81
C ALA A 775 -39.47 9.22 -7.28
N ALA A 776 -38.28 9.54 -6.74
CA ALA A 776 -38.06 9.64 -5.31
C ALA A 776 -38.64 10.93 -4.70
N ALA A 777 -38.55 12.03 -5.43
CA ALA A 777 -39.04 13.33 -4.97
C ALA A 777 -40.56 13.41 -4.89
N GLY A 778 -41.26 12.93 -5.93
CA GLY A 778 -42.68 13.23 -6.09
C GLY A 778 -42.90 14.75 -6.08
N ASP A 779 -43.78 15.24 -5.18
CA ASP A 779 -44.09 16.67 -5.07
C ASP A 779 -43.14 17.47 -4.14
N LYS A 780 -42.06 16.86 -3.64
CA LYS A 780 -41.10 17.53 -2.75
C LYS A 780 -40.09 18.35 -3.58
N PRO A 781 -39.53 19.45 -3.02
CA PRO A 781 -38.60 20.32 -3.74
C PRO A 781 -37.31 19.57 -4.15
N LEU A 782 -37.10 19.43 -5.45
CA LEU A 782 -35.95 18.77 -6.05
C LEU A 782 -35.24 19.71 -7.02
N ARG A 783 -33.94 19.85 -6.84
CA ARG A 783 -33.05 20.59 -7.72
C ARG A 783 -32.06 19.57 -8.30
N ILE A 784 -31.97 19.45 -9.62
CA ILE A 784 -31.01 18.56 -10.29
C ILE A 784 -29.93 19.41 -10.93
N MET A 785 -28.68 19.09 -10.64
CA MET A 785 -27.52 19.81 -11.13
C MET A 785 -26.62 18.92 -11.99
N PHE A 786 -26.19 19.43 -13.15
CA PHE A 786 -25.30 18.70 -14.05
C PHE A 786 -23.84 19.19 -13.93
N PRO A 787 -22.87 18.30 -13.67
CA PRO A 787 -21.45 18.63 -13.53
C PRO A 787 -20.76 18.82 -14.89
N MET A 788 -19.62 19.50 -14.93
CA MET A 788 -18.68 19.59 -16.07
C MET A 788 -19.28 20.13 -17.38
N VAL A 789 -20.43 20.80 -17.33
CA VAL A 789 -21.05 21.46 -18.49
C VAL A 789 -20.13 22.58 -18.98
N THR A 790 -19.85 22.60 -20.28
CA THR A 790 -18.91 23.52 -20.91
C THR A 790 -19.62 24.47 -21.87
N ASP A 791 -20.56 23.97 -22.67
CA ASP A 791 -21.25 24.74 -23.69
C ASP A 791 -22.77 24.48 -23.76
N LEU A 792 -23.47 25.29 -24.56
CA LEU A 792 -24.91 25.22 -24.71
C LEU A 792 -25.37 23.96 -25.45
N ALA A 793 -24.53 23.35 -26.31
CA ALA A 793 -24.91 22.15 -27.03
C ALA A 793 -25.05 20.97 -26.07
N GLU A 794 -24.06 20.79 -25.17
CA GLU A 794 -24.16 19.83 -24.07
C GLU A 794 -25.43 20.07 -23.24
N TRP A 795 -25.71 21.33 -22.87
CA TRP A 795 -26.91 21.69 -22.13
C TRP A 795 -28.22 21.34 -22.86
N HIS A 796 -28.31 21.61 -24.16
CA HIS A 796 -29.51 21.28 -24.93
C HIS A 796 -29.77 19.77 -24.98
N GLU A 797 -28.73 18.94 -25.11
CA GLU A 797 -28.84 17.49 -25.04
C GLU A 797 -29.34 17.03 -23.67
N ILE A 798 -28.72 17.53 -22.59
CA ILE A 798 -29.12 17.25 -21.21
C ILE A 798 -30.59 17.64 -20.98
N LYS A 799 -30.97 18.86 -21.37
CA LYS A 799 -32.32 19.39 -21.20
C LYS A 799 -33.36 18.58 -21.97
N ALA A 800 -33.01 18.07 -23.15
CA ALA A 800 -33.88 17.19 -23.93
C ALA A 800 -34.10 15.84 -23.22
N ILE A 801 -33.05 15.25 -22.65
CA ILE A 801 -33.13 14.02 -21.84
C ILE A 801 -34.01 14.28 -20.60
N ALA A 802 -33.71 15.33 -19.83
CA ALA A 802 -34.43 15.67 -18.60
C ALA A 802 -35.93 15.92 -18.85
N LYS A 803 -36.29 16.69 -19.88
CA LYS A 803 -37.71 16.94 -20.23
C LYS A 803 -38.47 15.67 -20.61
N ARG A 804 -37.82 14.76 -21.34
CA ARG A 804 -38.40 13.48 -21.74
C ARG A 804 -38.67 12.57 -20.54
N ILE A 805 -37.78 12.57 -19.55
CA ILE A 805 -37.97 11.82 -18.30
C ILE A 805 -39.01 12.50 -17.42
N GLN A 806 -38.96 13.83 -17.27
CA GLN A 806 -39.93 14.62 -16.51
C GLN A 806 -41.38 14.36 -16.94
N ALA A 807 -41.63 14.14 -18.23
CA ALA A 807 -42.97 13.81 -18.73
C ALA A 807 -43.57 12.51 -18.14
N LYS A 808 -42.77 11.66 -17.49
CA LYS A 808 -43.18 10.40 -16.87
C LYS A 808 -43.48 10.51 -15.36
N TYR A 809 -43.05 11.60 -14.70
CA TYR A 809 -43.13 11.75 -13.25
C TYR A 809 -43.79 13.07 -12.85
N SER A 810 -44.55 13.06 -11.74
CA SER A 810 -45.05 14.30 -11.13
C SER A 810 -43.94 14.91 -10.29
N CYS A 811 -43.37 16.04 -10.74
CA CYS A 811 -42.44 16.84 -9.97
C CYS A 811 -42.88 18.30 -10.01
N ALA A 812 -43.69 18.70 -9.02
CA ALA A 812 -44.30 20.03 -8.97
C ALA A 812 -43.27 21.15 -8.73
N ASP A 813 -42.20 20.86 -8.00
CA ASP A 813 -41.12 21.79 -7.65
C ASP A 813 -39.77 21.19 -8.08
N LEU A 814 -39.58 21.11 -9.41
CA LEU A 814 -38.35 20.67 -10.04
C LEU A 814 -37.61 21.85 -10.64
N GLN A 815 -36.35 22.02 -10.26
CA GLN A 815 -35.42 22.97 -10.87
C GLN A 815 -34.24 22.22 -11.51
N LEU A 816 -33.82 22.66 -12.69
CA LEU A 816 -32.65 22.14 -13.40
C LEU A 816 -31.57 23.21 -13.48
N GLY A 817 -30.39 22.90 -12.97
CA GLY A 817 -29.25 23.79 -12.94
C GLY A 817 -27.97 23.13 -13.46
N ILE A 818 -26.91 23.91 -13.59
CA ILE A 818 -25.59 23.41 -13.97
C ILE A 818 -24.55 23.81 -12.93
N MET A 819 -23.54 22.97 -12.77
CA MET A 819 -22.37 23.33 -11.97
C MET A 819 -21.47 24.24 -12.80
N ILE A 820 -21.18 25.43 -12.30
CA ILE A 820 -20.20 26.35 -12.89
C ILE A 820 -18.83 26.02 -12.29
N GLU A 821 -18.18 25.05 -12.92
CA GLU A 821 -16.85 24.58 -12.56
C GLU A 821 -15.84 24.63 -13.71
N VAL A 822 -16.33 24.85 -14.94
CA VAL A 822 -15.49 25.06 -16.13
C VAL A 822 -15.44 26.56 -16.45
N PRO A 823 -14.27 27.18 -16.67
CA PRO A 823 -14.17 28.63 -16.95
C PRO A 823 -15.00 29.07 -18.16
N ALA A 824 -15.12 28.22 -19.18
CA ALA A 824 -15.98 28.49 -20.34
C ALA A 824 -17.45 28.68 -19.95
N ALA A 825 -17.97 27.88 -19.02
CA ALA A 825 -19.35 28.00 -18.55
C ALA A 825 -19.56 29.29 -17.76
N ALA A 826 -18.59 29.69 -16.93
CA ALA A 826 -18.63 30.98 -16.21
C ALA A 826 -18.64 32.18 -17.17
N LEU A 827 -17.84 32.14 -18.25
CA LEU A 827 -17.82 33.17 -19.29
C LEU A 827 -19.12 33.24 -20.09
N LEU A 828 -19.83 32.12 -20.22
CA LEU A 828 -21.11 32.00 -20.92
C LEU A 828 -22.33 32.06 -20.00
N ALA A 829 -22.15 32.43 -18.71
CA ALA A 829 -23.20 32.36 -17.71
C ALA A 829 -24.47 33.13 -18.10
N GLU A 830 -24.36 34.30 -18.73
CA GLU A 830 -25.52 35.06 -19.24
C GLU A 830 -26.37 34.24 -20.24
N ARG A 831 -25.72 33.45 -21.10
CA ARG A 831 -26.41 32.62 -22.09
C ARG A 831 -27.12 31.45 -21.41
N PHE A 832 -26.44 30.75 -20.51
CA PHE A 832 -27.03 29.67 -19.74
C PHE A 832 -28.18 30.15 -18.85
N ALA A 833 -28.07 31.33 -18.25
CA ALA A 833 -29.04 31.84 -17.29
C ALA A 833 -30.44 32.00 -17.89
N SER A 834 -30.55 32.18 -19.21
CA SER A 834 -31.85 32.22 -19.91
C SER A 834 -32.55 30.86 -20.02
N GLU A 835 -31.86 29.78 -19.64
CA GLU A 835 -32.29 28.41 -19.90
C GLU A 835 -32.26 27.46 -18.71
N VAL A 836 -31.49 27.78 -17.68
CA VAL A 836 -31.36 27.04 -16.42
C VAL A 836 -32.09 27.77 -15.29
N ASP A 837 -32.53 27.04 -14.27
CA ASP A 837 -33.17 27.63 -13.10
C ASP A 837 -32.15 28.14 -12.08
N PHE A 838 -30.94 27.56 -12.06
CA PHE A 838 -29.88 27.93 -11.13
C PHE A 838 -28.48 27.54 -11.58
N PHE A 839 -27.49 28.15 -10.93
CA PHE A 839 -26.08 27.75 -10.98
C PHE A 839 -25.63 27.30 -9.60
N SER A 840 -24.70 26.34 -9.52
CA SER A 840 -23.87 26.16 -8.33
C SER A 840 -22.41 26.20 -8.72
N ILE A 841 -21.62 27.05 -8.08
CA ILE A 841 -20.20 27.20 -8.40
C ILE A 841 -19.40 26.14 -7.64
N GLY A 842 -18.74 25.26 -8.39
CA GLY A 842 -17.78 24.29 -7.86
C GLY A 842 -16.39 24.89 -7.78
N THR A 843 -16.10 25.68 -6.74
CA THR A 843 -14.84 26.46 -6.67
C THR A 843 -13.58 25.60 -6.68
N ASN A 844 -13.66 24.34 -6.26
CA ASN A 844 -12.51 23.42 -6.27
C ASN A 844 -12.04 23.12 -7.71
N ASP A 845 -12.96 22.79 -8.62
CA ASP A 845 -12.65 22.51 -10.03
C ASP A 845 -12.48 23.81 -10.82
N LEU A 846 -13.28 24.86 -10.52
CA LEU A 846 -13.12 26.17 -11.15
C LEU A 846 -11.73 26.76 -10.92
N SER A 847 -11.20 26.68 -9.69
CA SER A 847 -9.86 27.18 -9.36
C SER A 847 -8.79 26.37 -10.09
N GLN A 848 -8.92 25.04 -10.11
CA GLN A 848 -8.00 24.15 -10.81
C GLN A 848 -7.89 24.49 -12.31
N TYR A 849 -9.02 24.62 -13.00
CA TYR A 849 -8.98 24.90 -14.45
C TYR A 849 -8.64 26.36 -14.77
N THR A 850 -9.02 27.31 -13.91
CA THR A 850 -8.69 28.73 -14.11
C THR A 850 -7.19 28.97 -13.92
N LEU A 851 -6.58 28.34 -12.91
CA LEU A 851 -5.17 28.50 -12.61
C LEU A 851 -4.28 27.48 -13.34
N ALA A 852 -4.88 26.48 -14.00
CA ALA A 852 -4.21 25.35 -14.63
C ALA A 852 -3.27 24.61 -13.64
N MET A 853 -3.75 24.39 -12.41
CA MET A 853 -3.00 23.76 -11.33
C MET A 853 -3.83 22.64 -10.71
N ASP A 854 -3.35 21.40 -10.81
CA ASP A 854 -3.99 20.24 -10.20
C ASP A 854 -3.89 20.31 -8.67
N ARG A 855 -5.05 20.25 -8.00
CA ARG A 855 -5.15 20.27 -6.53
C ARG A 855 -4.59 19.01 -5.88
N GLY A 856 -4.48 17.90 -6.61
CA GLY A 856 -3.82 16.67 -6.17
C GLY A 856 -2.30 16.70 -6.32
N HIS A 857 -1.74 17.70 -7.01
CA HIS A 857 -0.32 17.76 -7.30
C HIS A 857 0.50 18.19 -6.06
N PRO A 858 1.48 17.39 -5.58
CA PRO A 858 2.16 17.61 -4.30
C PRO A 858 2.81 18.98 -4.11
N LYS A 859 3.30 19.61 -5.19
CA LYS A 859 3.99 20.92 -5.14
C LYS A 859 3.10 22.11 -5.50
N LEU A 860 1.97 21.88 -6.18
CA LEU A 860 1.15 22.95 -6.75
C LEU A 860 -0.15 23.16 -5.97
N SER A 861 -0.62 22.15 -5.25
CA SER A 861 -1.84 22.19 -4.44
C SER A 861 -1.88 23.41 -3.51
N ALA A 862 -0.76 23.74 -2.85
CA ALA A 862 -0.64 24.90 -1.96
C ALA A 862 -0.83 26.27 -2.65
N ARG A 863 -0.75 26.32 -3.98
CA ARG A 863 -0.94 27.54 -4.78
C ARG A 863 -2.33 27.66 -5.38
N VAL A 864 -3.17 26.63 -5.24
CA VAL A 864 -4.56 26.64 -5.74
C VAL A 864 -5.44 27.34 -4.71
N ASP A 865 -5.54 28.66 -4.82
CA ASP A 865 -6.36 29.47 -3.91
C ASP A 865 -7.67 29.91 -4.58
N PRO A 866 -8.85 29.54 -4.03
CA PRO A 866 -10.13 30.00 -4.57
C PRO A 866 -10.36 31.51 -4.43
N LEU A 867 -9.59 32.21 -3.59
CA LEU A 867 -9.63 33.67 -3.44
C LEU A 867 -8.74 34.40 -4.45
N HIS A 868 -8.11 33.69 -5.38
CA HIS A 868 -7.35 34.30 -6.45
C HIS A 868 -8.25 35.26 -7.27
N PRO A 869 -7.80 36.50 -7.59
CA PRO A 869 -8.62 37.50 -8.27
C PRO A 869 -9.28 37.01 -9.57
N ALA A 870 -8.57 36.18 -10.35
CA ALA A 870 -9.13 35.56 -11.57
C ALA A 870 -10.35 34.67 -11.28
N VAL A 871 -10.33 33.90 -10.19
CA VAL A 871 -11.46 33.04 -9.79
C VAL A 871 -12.61 33.91 -9.28
N LEU A 872 -12.33 34.94 -8.48
CA LEU A 872 -13.34 35.91 -8.03
C LEU A 872 -14.02 36.62 -9.19
N GLN A 873 -13.26 36.97 -10.23
CA GLN A 873 -13.80 37.60 -11.44
C GLN A 873 -14.76 36.65 -12.18
N LEU A 874 -14.45 35.35 -12.27
CA LEU A 874 -15.35 34.36 -12.85
C LEU A 874 -16.62 34.15 -12.00
N ILE A 875 -16.50 34.17 -10.67
CA ILE A 875 -17.66 34.14 -9.76
C ILE A 875 -18.53 35.37 -10.00
N LYS A 876 -17.94 36.57 -10.06
CA LYS A 876 -18.65 37.82 -10.34
C LYS A 876 -19.37 37.77 -11.68
N HIS A 877 -18.69 37.33 -12.74
CA HIS A 877 -19.30 37.16 -14.06
C HIS A 877 -20.48 36.20 -14.04
N THR A 878 -20.36 35.10 -13.29
CA THR A 878 -21.43 34.11 -13.14
C THR A 878 -22.65 34.73 -12.45
N VAL A 879 -22.44 35.43 -11.34
CA VAL A 879 -23.52 36.11 -10.60
C VAL A 879 -24.19 37.21 -11.42
N ASP A 880 -23.40 38.00 -12.16
CA ASP A 880 -23.95 39.05 -13.03
C ASP A 880 -24.75 38.46 -14.20
N GLY A 881 -24.26 37.36 -14.79
CA GLY A 881 -24.99 36.64 -15.84
C GLY A 881 -26.30 36.06 -15.33
N ALA A 882 -26.30 35.46 -14.14
CA ALA A 882 -27.48 34.89 -13.50
C ALA A 882 -28.58 35.94 -13.25
N LYS A 883 -28.19 37.12 -12.73
CA LYS A 883 -29.10 38.26 -12.50
C LYS A 883 -29.82 38.71 -13.77
N GLN A 884 -29.23 38.54 -14.95
CA GLN A 884 -29.87 38.87 -16.22
C GLN A 884 -30.88 37.80 -16.68
N GLY A 885 -30.66 36.53 -16.31
CA GLY A 885 -31.46 35.39 -16.76
C GLY A 885 -32.51 34.85 -15.78
N GLN A 886 -32.66 35.45 -14.59
CA GLN A 886 -33.55 34.98 -13.49
C GLN A 886 -33.10 33.70 -12.78
N ALA A 887 -31.89 33.20 -13.07
CA ALA A 887 -31.28 32.10 -12.32
C ALA A 887 -30.71 32.60 -10.98
N TRP A 888 -30.81 31.79 -9.92
CA TRP A 888 -30.11 32.04 -8.66
C TRP A 888 -28.74 31.34 -8.64
N VAL A 889 -27.81 31.81 -7.80
CA VAL A 889 -26.44 31.29 -7.74
C VAL A 889 -26.11 30.74 -6.36
N GLY A 890 -25.76 29.46 -6.32
CA GLY A 890 -25.17 28.80 -5.16
C GLY A 890 -23.66 28.60 -5.28
N VAL A 891 -23.01 28.25 -4.17
CA VAL A 891 -21.60 27.82 -4.13
C VAL A 891 -21.47 26.61 -3.22
N CYS A 892 -20.96 25.49 -3.74
CA CYS A 892 -20.79 24.24 -2.98
C CYS A 892 -19.32 23.83 -2.75
N GLY A 893 -18.36 24.58 -3.31
CA GLY A 893 -16.93 24.36 -3.08
C GLY A 893 -16.45 24.89 -1.72
N GLU A 894 -15.22 24.52 -1.32
CA GLU A 894 -14.70 24.74 0.03
C GLU A 894 -14.58 26.22 0.43
N MET A 895 -14.48 27.12 -0.57
CA MET A 895 -14.51 28.57 -0.39
C MET A 895 -15.73 29.05 0.44
N ALA A 896 -16.87 28.35 0.37
CA ALA A 896 -18.07 28.68 1.14
C ALA A 896 -17.89 28.50 2.67
N ALA A 897 -16.95 27.65 3.09
CA ALA A 897 -16.66 27.39 4.51
C ALA A 897 -15.52 28.26 5.07
N ASP A 898 -14.72 28.87 4.19
CA ASP A 898 -13.76 29.93 4.54
C ASP A 898 -14.51 31.21 4.89
N THR A 899 -14.25 31.80 6.05
CA THR A 899 -14.98 33.01 6.50
C THR A 899 -14.63 34.25 5.67
N ALA A 900 -13.39 34.33 5.17
CA ALA A 900 -12.98 35.39 4.24
C ALA A 900 -13.68 35.20 2.88
N GLY A 901 -13.70 33.96 2.38
CA GLY A 901 -14.45 33.58 1.18
C GLY A 901 -15.93 33.89 1.31
N LEU A 902 -16.56 33.51 2.42
CA LEU A 902 -17.98 33.75 2.73
C LEU A 902 -18.35 35.24 2.67
N ALA A 903 -17.52 36.12 3.24
CA ALA A 903 -17.74 37.56 3.18
C ALA A 903 -17.71 38.08 1.73
N LEU A 904 -16.76 37.59 0.92
CA LEU A 904 -16.65 37.95 -0.49
C LEU A 904 -17.82 37.39 -1.31
N LEU A 905 -18.21 36.13 -1.12
CA LEU A 905 -19.35 35.51 -1.81
C LEU A 905 -20.66 36.25 -1.51
N LEU A 906 -20.88 36.61 -0.24
CA LEU A 906 -22.00 37.46 0.17
C LEU A 906 -21.95 38.81 -0.58
N GLY A 907 -20.79 39.46 -0.63
CA GLY A 907 -20.62 40.74 -1.33
C GLY A 907 -20.79 40.67 -2.85
N LEU A 908 -20.40 39.56 -3.48
CA LEU A 908 -20.61 39.32 -4.91
C LEU A 908 -22.10 39.10 -5.23
N GLY A 909 -22.90 38.69 -4.24
CA GLY A 909 -24.34 38.50 -4.33
C GLY A 909 -24.74 37.08 -4.66
N VAL A 910 -24.06 36.10 -4.05
CA VAL A 910 -24.45 34.69 -4.06
C VAL A 910 -25.69 34.48 -3.19
N ASP A 911 -26.63 33.65 -3.66
CA ASP A 911 -27.93 33.39 -3.02
C ASP A 911 -27.89 32.19 -2.05
N GLU A 912 -27.03 31.21 -2.31
CA GLU A 912 -26.87 29.98 -1.51
C GLU A 912 -25.39 29.65 -1.25
N VAL A 913 -25.05 29.28 -0.01
CA VAL A 913 -23.76 28.66 0.31
C VAL A 913 -23.97 27.28 0.89
N SER A 914 -23.26 26.29 0.34
CA SER A 914 -23.33 24.90 0.77
C SER A 914 -22.01 24.44 1.37
N VAL A 915 -22.05 24.00 2.62
CA VAL A 915 -20.87 23.67 3.44
C VAL A 915 -21.05 22.32 4.11
N SER A 916 -20.00 21.75 4.71
CA SER A 916 -20.16 20.52 5.50
C SER A 916 -21.13 20.75 6.67
N SER A 917 -21.87 19.72 7.10
CA SER A 917 -22.90 19.85 8.14
C SER A 917 -22.36 20.46 9.44
N LYS A 918 -21.08 20.19 9.78
CA LYS A 918 -20.40 20.75 10.96
C LYS A 918 -20.11 22.25 10.84
N ALA A 919 -19.93 22.77 9.63
CA ALA A 919 -19.63 24.19 9.38
C ALA A 919 -20.89 25.06 9.32
N ILE A 920 -22.08 24.48 9.15
CA ILE A 920 -23.36 25.22 9.04
C ILE A 920 -23.57 26.19 10.23
N PRO A 921 -23.47 25.77 11.51
CA PRO A 921 -23.76 26.67 12.62
C PRO A 921 -22.85 27.91 12.62
N ARG A 922 -21.54 27.70 12.38
CA ARG A 922 -20.54 28.78 12.33
C ARG A 922 -20.82 29.73 11.17
N THR A 923 -21.07 29.18 9.99
CA THR A 923 -21.40 29.95 8.78
C THR A 923 -22.60 30.86 9.03
N LYS A 924 -23.70 30.33 9.57
CA LYS A 924 -24.90 31.12 9.90
C LYS A 924 -24.63 32.18 10.97
N LEU A 925 -23.81 31.88 11.98
CA LEU A 925 -23.45 32.85 13.02
C LEU A 925 -22.70 34.05 12.44
N TYR A 926 -21.68 33.81 11.59
CA TYR A 926 -20.91 34.87 10.94
C TYR A 926 -21.79 35.71 10.02
N LEU A 927 -22.60 35.09 9.16
CA LEU A 927 -23.51 35.81 8.26
C LEU A 927 -24.45 36.76 9.00
N ARG A 928 -24.98 36.35 10.15
CA ARG A 928 -25.85 37.21 10.99
C ARG A 928 -25.14 38.44 11.56
N HIS A 929 -23.82 38.44 11.60
CA HIS A 929 -23.02 39.55 12.12
C HIS A 929 -22.33 40.37 11.02
N MET A 930 -22.49 39.97 9.75
CA MET A 930 -22.02 40.73 8.60
C MET A 930 -23.10 41.70 8.11
N SER A 931 -22.69 42.79 7.47
CA SER A 931 -23.55 43.62 6.61
C SER A 931 -23.31 43.24 5.16
N PHE A 932 -24.40 43.01 4.42
CA PHE A 932 -24.36 42.80 2.98
C PHE A 932 -23.68 43.97 2.25
N LYS A 933 -24.05 45.21 2.60
CA LYS A 933 -23.46 46.42 1.99
C LYS A 933 -21.94 46.53 2.22
N ASP A 934 -21.47 46.22 3.42
CA ASP A 934 -20.03 46.25 3.72
C ASP A 934 -19.29 45.15 2.96
N CYS A 935 -19.88 43.95 2.88
CA CYS A 935 -19.36 42.85 2.08
C CYS A 935 -19.32 43.19 0.57
N GLN A 936 -20.30 43.94 0.04
CA GLN A 936 -20.28 44.40 -1.35
C GLN A 936 -19.05 45.30 -1.62
N GLN A 937 -18.79 46.26 -0.75
CA GLN A 937 -17.61 47.13 -0.87
C GLN A 937 -16.29 46.35 -0.73
N LEU A 938 -16.28 45.35 0.16
CA LEU A 938 -15.15 44.44 0.33
C LEU A 938 -14.87 43.67 -0.97
N ALA A 939 -15.91 43.09 -1.57
CA ALA A 939 -15.81 42.34 -2.81
C ALA A 939 -15.35 43.21 -3.99
N GLU A 940 -15.88 44.43 -4.14
CA GLU A 940 -15.45 45.39 -5.17
C GLU A 940 -13.95 45.71 -5.07
N ARG A 941 -13.45 45.91 -3.84
CA ARG A 941 -12.02 46.13 -3.61
C ARG A 941 -11.20 44.89 -3.91
N ALA A 942 -11.65 43.71 -3.48
CA ALA A 942 -10.97 42.44 -3.71
C ALA A 942 -10.79 42.13 -5.21
N LEU A 943 -11.80 42.42 -6.03
CA LEU A 943 -11.74 42.23 -7.49
C LEU A 943 -10.66 43.10 -8.17
N SER A 944 -10.17 44.16 -7.52
CA SER A 944 -9.15 45.06 -8.07
C SER A 944 -7.70 44.69 -7.68
N LEU A 945 -7.52 43.66 -6.84
CA LEU A 945 -6.21 43.25 -6.35
C LEU A 945 -5.48 42.32 -7.32
N SER A 946 -4.16 42.19 -7.16
CA SER A 946 -3.30 41.46 -8.10
C SER A 946 -3.11 39.97 -7.76
N ASP A 947 -3.30 39.58 -6.51
CA ASP A 947 -2.98 38.24 -6.03
C ASP A 947 -3.86 37.82 -4.82
N ALA A 948 -3.83 36.51 -4.53
CA ALA A 948 -4.66 35.91 -3.48
C ALA A 948 -4.25 36.36 -2.06
N ASP A 949 -2.97 36.64 -1.81
CA ASP A 949 -2.47 37.04 -0.50
C ASP A 949 -3.01 38.43 -0.11
N GLN A 950 -3.03 39.37 -1.05
CA GLN A 950 -3.64 40.68 -0.86
C GLN A 950 -5.15 40.57 -0.59
N VAL A 951 -5.85 39.70 -1.33
CA VAL A 951 -7.28 39.44 -1.13
C VAL A 951 -7.54 38.87 0.26
N ARG A 952 -6.74 37.89 0.68
CA ARG A 952 -6.81 37.29 2.02
C ARG A 952 -6.54 38.30 3.11
N GLY A 953 -5.54 39.16 2.97
CA GLY A 953 -5.26 40.23 3.92
C GLY A 953 -6.45 41.18 4.05
N LEU A 954 -6.97 41.66 2.92
CA LEU A 954 -8.13 42.56 2.88
C LEU A 954 -9.38 41.96 3.54
N ALA A 955 -9.73 40.73 3.16
CA ALA A 955 -10.90 40.04 3.70
C ALA A 955 -10.69 39.60 5.16
N GLY A 956 -9.45 39.23 5.52
CA GLY A 956 -9.02 38.88 6.86
C GLY A 956 -9.28 40.01 7.87
N ASP A 957 -8.87 41.24 7.55
CA ASP A 957 -9.09 42.41 8.41
C ASP A 957 -10.58 42.64 8.74
N TYR A 958 -11.45 42.41 7.75
CA TYR A 958 -12.89 42.50 7.94
C TYR A 958 -13.41 41.36 8.83
N VAL A 959 -13.00 40.12 8.56
CA VAL A 959 -13.37 38.94 9.36
C VAL A 959 -12.91 39.09 10.80
N GLU A 960 -11.68 39.55 11.06
CA GLU A 960 -11.18 39.80 12.40
C GLU A 960 -12.04 40.81 13.17
N THR A 961 -12.54 41.86 12.51
CA THR A 961 -13.49 42.79 13.11
C THR A 961 -14.79 42.09 13.54
N ILE A 962 -15.34 41.21 12.69
CA ILE A 962 -16.55 40.44 13.01
C ILE A 962 -16.27 39.45 14.15
N THR A 963 -15.14 38.74 14.11
CA THR A 963 -14.72 37.80 15.14
C THR A 963 -14.52 38.47 16.51
N ALA A 964 -13.97 39.68 16.54
CA ALA A 964 -13.81 40.46 17.77
C ALA A 964 -15.18 40.81 18.40
N VAL A 965 -16.14 41.27 17.58
CA VAL A 965 -17.52 41.53 18.02
C VAL A 965 -18.18 40.26 18.56
N LEU A 966 -18.06 39.16 17.82
CA LEU A 966 -18.58 37.85 18.20
C LEU A 966 -17.96 37.30 19.49
N SER A 967 -16.70 37.65 19.77
CA SER A 967 -15.97 37.24 20.97
C SER A 967 -16.25 38.14 22.18
N GLY A 968 -16.97 39.26 21.99
CA GLY A 968 -17.27 40.22 23.05
C GLY A 968 -16.11 41.16 23.39
N GLU A 969 -15.11 41.27 22.51
CA GLU A 969 -14.05 42.25 22.63
C GLU A 969 -14.64 43.63 22.27
N LYS A 970 -14.74 44.52 23.27
CA LYS A 970 -15.05 45.93 22.99
C LYS A 970 -13.86 46.52 22.24
N LYS A 971 -14.11 47.02 21.02
CA LYS A 971 -13.19 47.93 20.33
C LYS A 971 -12.85 49.14 21.19
#